data_AF-A0A2N1PU73-F1
#
_entry.id   AF-A0A2N1PU73-F1
#
_cell.length_a   1.000
_cell.length_b   1.000
_cell.length_c   1.000
_cell.angle_alpha   90.00
_cell.angle_beta   90.00
_cell.angle_gamma   90.00
#
_symmetry.space_group_name_H-M   'P 1'
#
loop_
_entity.id
_entity.type
_entity.pdbx_description
1 polymer ?
#
loop_
_entity_poly.entity_id
_entity_poly.type
_entity_poly.pdbx_seq_one_letter_code
_entity_poly.pdbx_strand_id
1 'polypeptide(L)'
;MKTRKFLFPVVALLLFLAFTINLERWREENFQKTIEISVDYDEVRNFCVQFGLDTWNYLDALKEAGVTTICFEETTLDNLSRDGVVTLLAGEEFRKFAELTGIDFAVDTEMTYVLTRSIDAADLVESGMVARLGRERVLRSWIDLGRQIPSRESGKAAEITADGKRYLIGIRGVDRPLHYMFSGGRQITPPPRLTGAPLGLDSRMLKTAETRGFNLAVDYRTDVIADDRLVNFLLSSLEGFEKRITVFFGGRAVLGYPNFVSKTGQYLERLNRKGLISAGMVEFLKPAGIETLFKVLEADNVIRIHTITPEEMTKLSFARARSRWLRAARERNHRFLLMRLFFQEGGDEKGRFMASVPLRNLRYVKQVRQGLEEFGYGVSTIAIHTPGRTGRFSAAALSVGVSLFAGILMAVMLCSSIRAAILWALPLVLLAIPLFMVKDFTLGRKIYALLAAVVFPALATLVAYREMRGPWMGFRSSLWSGLWGWFKGFVICICGILFITSLLYDLKFLLKLDQFMGVKAAFILPLAIVMLVYLAEEGMDIKWLGRPITVIHLFLGLIILGLIGIYIIRSGNTTAGLRVGAEDQIREWLETTLVSRPRTKEFLIGYPSLFLLSLLSALGAGVAKIPFLGGTCILYISIMNTFCHIHSPLSISVLRVFNGIMTGIPTGLVVMGIGYFIYLITKVWGRDLVVGYYGCGNLGDEAILEMIGKEHPDSSRLLVLSGNPRETFENHGIDGVDRKNPICVVAAILGSERVIFGGGGLIQDSTSTISAFYYLAVGILSILTGKPLLVFANGVGPLKSPRLREMASFFFSRAAVVTVRDIESAELVKTLVPGVDLKVVCDPCMGLIPSKDRVQSPERGILRIAVIPREWPGIDGPGLAMGLSRFIEQIVSVTGPGENFGQSSSISEVHLTAMYFQEVDETICSELVRELCPMSGPLVRTSVIHPTTSTEAIEIIAGQDCVLAVRFHGALFSIISRVPCVTINYDPKVANLARTFLARPGLEGPFGQSSMGLAVAGELLALISDLHGSRQRIESTLSAMDTTLPSRILRDFCLNDSSGEHSAIDRVIVRSPETVN
;
A
#
# COMPACT_ATOMS: atom_id res chain seq x y z
N MET A 1 -36.47 1.61 -18.99
CA MET A 1 -36.99 1.10 -17.69
C MET A 1 -37.47 -0.36 -17.72
N LYS A 2 -38.32 -0.81 -18.67
CA LYS A 2 -38.82 -2.21 -18.71
C LYS A 2 -37.74 -3.30 -18.77
N THR A 3 -36.65 -3.10 -19.51
CA THR A 3 -35.56 -4.10 -19.65
C THR A 3 -34.73 -4.28 -18.36
N ARG A 4 -34.57 -3.22 -17.54
CA ARG A 4 -33.90 -3.32 -16.22
C ARG A 4 -34.69 -4.19 -15.24
N LYS A 5 -36.02 -4.24 -15.37
CA LYS A 5 -36.90 -5.06 -14.52
C LYS A 5 -36.77 -6.57 -14.80
N PHE A 6 -36.29 -6.98 -15.98
CA PHE A 6 -36.18 -8.41 -16.35
C PHE A 6 -34.78 -8.98 -16.17
N LEU A 7 -33.72 -8.18 -16.39
CA LEU A 7 -32.34 -8.66 -16.27
C LEU A 7 -31.94 -8.91 -14.80
N PHE A 8 -32.38 -8.04 -13.89
CA PHE A 8 -31.97 -8.08 -12.48
C PHE A 8 -32.47 -9.35 -11.74
N PRO A 9 -33.74 -9.78 -11.89
CA PRO A 9 -34.22 -11.04 -11.31
C PRO A 9 -33.47 -12.27 -11.80
N VAL A 10 -33.14 -12.33 -13.11
CA VAL A 10 -32.39 -13.45 -13.69
C VAL A 10 -30.98 -13.52 -13.11
N VAL A 11 -30.27 -12.40 -13.07
CA VAL A 11 -28.93 -12.34 -12.46
C VAL A 11 -28.98 -12.69 -10.97
N ALA A 12 -29.98 -12.21 -10.23
CA ALA A 12 -30.16 -12.53 -8.82
C ALA A 12 -30.41 -14.03 -8.59
N LEU A 13 -31.23 -14.67 -9.42
CA LEU A 13 -31.48 -16.12 -9.37
C LEU A 13 -30.20 -16.93 -9.63
N LEU A 14 -29.41 -16.52 -10.64
CA LEU A 14 -28.15 -17.19 -10.97
C LEU A 14 -27.08 -16.99 -9.90
N LEU A 15 -27.02 -15.82 -9.26
CA LEU A 15 -26.16 -15.57 -8.11
C LEU A 15 -26.60 -16.39 -6.89
N PHE A 16 -27.90 -16.55 -6.67
CA PHE A 16 -28.43 -17.42 -5.61
C PHE A 16 -28.03 -18.88 -5.85
N LEU A 17 -28.13 -19.38 -7.09
CA LEU A 17 -27.64 -20.72 -7.45
C LEU A 17 -26.12 -20.86 -7.23
N ALA A 18 -25.33 -19.85 -7.60
CA ALA A 18 -23.89 -19.85 -7.35
C ALA A 18 -23.59 -19.86 -5.83
N PHE A 19 -24.36 -19.12 -5.06
CA PHE A 19 -24.23 -19.06 -3.60
C PHE A 19 -24.55 -20.40 -2.94
N THR A 20 -25.62 -21.08 -3.33
CA THR A 20 -25.98 -22.39 -2.76
C THR A 20 -24.92 -23.44 -3.02
N ILE A 21 -24.35 -23.48 -4.23
CA ILE A 21 -23.24 -24.39 -4.59
C ILE A 21 -21.99 -24.08 -3.76
N ASN A 22 -21.66 -22.80 -3.57
CA ASN A 22 -20.52 -22.42 -2.73
C ASN A 22 -20.74 -22.72 -1.24
N LEU A 23 -21.98 -22.65 -0.76
CA LEU A 23 -22.34 -23.02 0.60
C LEU A 23 -22.19 -24.53 0.83
N GLU A 24 -22.60 -25.35 -0.16
CA GLU A 24 -22.38 -26.79 -0.16
C GLU A 24 -20.88 -27.11 -0.08
N ARG A 25 -20.08 -26.50 -0.97
CA ARG A 25 -18.61 -26.60 -0.93
C ARG A 25 -18.04 -26.26 0.44
N TRP A 26 -18.46 -25.13 1.03
CA TRP A 26 -17.96 -24.68 2.34
C TRP A 26 -18.31 -25.67 3.45
N ARG A 27 -19.51 -26.25 3.42
CA ARG A 27 -19.92 -27.28 4.39
C ARG A 27 -19.04 -28.52 4.29
N GLU A 28 -18.78 -29.00 3.08
CA GLU A 28 -17.95 -30.19 2.86
C GLU A 28 -16.49 -29.97 3.27
N GLU A 29 -15.91 -28.83 2.89
CA GLU A 29 -14.54 -28.47 3.29
C GLU A 29 -14.38 -28.38 4.81
N ASN A 30 -15.42 -27.94 5.54
CA ASN A 30 -15.40 -27.85 7.00
C ASN A 30 -15.69 -29.18 7.69
N PHE A 31 -16.45 -30.08 7.06
CA PHE A 31 -16.74 -31.41 7.59
C PHE A 31 -15.51 -32.32 7.53
N GLN A 32 -14.67 -32.16 6.50
CA GLN A 32 -13.47 -32.97 6.29
C GLN A 32 -12.22 -32.37 6.97
N LYS A 33 -12.09 -32.56 8.29
CA LYS A 33 -10.91 -32.13 9.07
C LYS A 33 -10.04 -33.27 9.61
N THR A 34 -10.04 -34.43 8.97
CA THR A 34 -9.13 -35.53 9.35
C THR A 34 -7.83 -35.51 8.54
N ILE A 35 -6.70 -35.73 9.20
CA ILE A 35 -5.38 -35.75 8.56
C ILE A 35 -4.62 -37.02 8.94
N GLU A 36 -3.96 -37.58 7.95
CA GLU A 36 -3.10 -38.75 8.09
C GLU A 36 -1.64 -38.31 7.99
N ILE A 37 -0.86 -38.63 9.03
CA ILE A 37 0.58 -38.39 9.07
C ILE A 37 1.27 -39.72 8.80
N SER A 38 2.03 -39.76 7.71
CA SER A 38 2.73 -40.95 7.27
C SER A 38 4.25 -40.76 7.29
N VAL A 39 4.97 -41.84 7.56
CA VAL A 39 6.43 -41.93 7.42
C VAL A 39 6.78 -43.11 6.53
N ASP A 40 7.95 -43.03 5.90
CA ASP A 40 8.51 -44.08 5.06
C ASP A 40 9.27 -45.10 5.91
N TYR A 41 8.92 -46.38 5.80
CA TYR A 41 9.52 -47.45 6.60
C TYR A 41 11.02 -47.58 6.35
N ASP A 42 11.45 -47.59 5.08
CA ASP A 42 12.85 -47.78 4.72
C ASP A 42 13.69 -46.58 5.18
N GLU A 43 13.15 -45.38 5.11
CA GLU A 43 13.79 -44.18 5.66
C GLU A 43 13.94 -44.25 7.19
N VAL A 44 12.88 -44.62 7.90
CA VAL A 44 12.92 -44.77 9.37
C VAL A 44 13.91 -45.86 9.77
N ARG A 45 13.95 -46.99 9.05
CA ARG A 45 14.94 -48.05 9.27
C ARG A 45 16.36 -47.53 9.07
N ASN A 46 16.64 -46.88 7.95
CA ASN A 46 17.98 -46.34 7.67
C ASN A 46 18.41 -45.33 8.75
N PHE A 47 17.47 -44.51 9.23
CA PHE A 47 17.67 -43.63 10.36
C PHE A 47 18.00 -44.41 11.64
N CYS A 48 17.20 -45.41 12.00
CA CYS A 48 17.42 -46.23 13.20
C CYS A 48 18.77 -46.97 13.16
N VAL A 49 19.15 -47.54 12.01
CA VAL A 49 20.46 -48.19 11.82
C VAL A 49 21.60 -47.21 12.04
N GLN A 50 21.51 -45.99 11.51
CA GLN A 50 22.53 -44.95 11.69
C GLN A 50 22.71 -44.55 13.17
N PHE A 51 21.63 -44.56 13.96
CA PHE A 51 21.64 -44.14 15.37
C PHE A 51 21.61 -45.31 16.37
N GLY A 52 21.73 -46.55 15.91
CA GLY A 52 21.76 -47.75 16.77
C GLY A 52 20.45 -48.03 17.52
N LEU A 53 19.30 -47.69 16.93
CA LEU A 53 17.97 -47.88 17.50
C LEU A 53 17.25 -49.10 16.90
N ASP A 54 16.32 -49.68 17.67
CA ASP A 54 15.36 -50.63 17.12
C ASP A 54 14.28 -49.89 16.30
N THR A 55 14.09 -50.31 15.04
CA THR A 55 13.18 -49.67 14.08
C THR A 55 11.72 -49.69 14.56
N TRP A 56 11.27 -50.82 15.09
CA TRP A 56 9.87 -51.01 15.47
C TRP A 56 9.52 -50.26 16.76
N ASN A 57 10.41 -50.27 17.76
CA ASN A 57 10.26 -49.46 18.97
C ASN A 57 10.24 -47.95 18.65
N TYR A 58 11.07 -47.51 17.69
CA TYR A 58 11.08 -46.11 17.27
C TYR A 58 9.83 -45.73 16.45
N LEU A 59 9.30 -46.65 15.64
CA LEU A 59 8.00 -46.48 14.98
C LEU A 59 6.87 -46.34 16.00
N ASP A 60 6.85 -47.14 17.06
CA ASP A 60 5.86 -47.02 18.15
C ASP A 60 5.96 -45.63 18.83
N ALA A 61 7.18 -45.15 19.09
CA ALA A 61 7.41 -43.80 19.63
C ALA A 61 6.92 -42.70 18.65
N LEU A 62 7.12 -42.89 17.34
CA LEU A 62 6.59 -42.00 16.31
C LEU A 62 5.06 -42.02 16.26
N LYS A 63 4.44 -43.18 16.51
CA LYS A 63 2.98 -43.32 16.61
C LYS A 63 2.42 -42.50 17.77
N GLU A 64 3.04 -42.61 18.95
CA GLU A 64 2.69 -41.79 20.11
C GLU A 64 2.87 -40.29 19.82
N ALA A 65 3.91 -39.91 19.08
CA ALA A 65 4.15 -38.54 18.65
C ALA A 65 3.08 -38.03 17.65
N GLY A 66 2.45 -38.90 16.87
CA GLY A 66 1.35 -38.54 15.96
C GLY A 66 1.36 -39.20 14.58
N VAL A 67 2.29 -40.09 14.28
CA VAL A 67 2.27 -40.86 13.03
C VAL A 67 1.11 -41.86 13.06
N THR A 68 0.29 -41.87 12.03
CA THR A 68 -0.84 -42.80 11.89
C THR A 68 -0.54 -43.94 10.92
N THR A 69 0.40 -43.73 10.00
CA THR A 69 0.50 -44.54 8.78
C THR A 69 1.95 -44.82 8.41
N ILE A 70 2.23 -46.07 8.02
CA ILE A 70 3.55 -46.46 7.53
C ILE A 70 3.45 -46.69 6.02
N CYS A 71 4.36 -46.04 5.29
CA CYS A 71 4.53 -46.24 3.86
C CYS A 71 5.60 -47.31 3.61
N PHE A 72 5.25 -48.31 2.81
CA PHE A 72 6.14 -49.39 2.39
C PHE A 72 6.45 -49.26 0.90
N GLU A 73 7.73 -49.41 0.55
CA GLU A 73 8.17 -49.59 -0.83
C GLU A 73 8.20 -51.09 -1.20
N GLU A 74 8.31 -51.38 -2.50
CA GLU A 74 8.58 -52.75 -2.94
C GLU A 74 9.92 -53.25 -2.38
N THR A 75 9.89 -54.44 -1.77
CA THR A 75 11.07 -55.06 -1.17
C THR A 75 12.02 -55.54 -2.27
N THR A 76 13.30 -55.19 -2.22
CA THR A 76 14.31 -55.70 -3.15
C THR A 76 15.11 -56.86 -2.54
N LEU A 77 15.84 -57.61 -3.37
CA LEU A 77 16.80 -58.61 -2.88
C LEU A 77 17.87 -57.97 -2.00
N ASP A 78 18.34 -56.76 -2.34
CA ASP A 78 19.28 -56.01 -1.52
C ASP A 78 18.70 -55.64 -0.15
N ASN A 79 17.41 -55.26 -0.07
CA ASN A 79 16.75 -54.98 1.21
C ASN A 79 16.75 -56.23 2.10
N LEU A 80 16.30 -57.37 1.55
CA LEU A 80 16.28 -58.64 2.30
C LEU A 80 17.69 -59.12 2.69
N SER A 81 18.68 -58.86 1.84
CA SER A 81 20.08 -59.25 2.09
C SER A 81 20.68 -58.43 3.24
N ARG A 82 20.43 -57.11 3.24
CA ARG A 82 20.82 -56.21 4.33
C ARG A 82 20.11 -56.54 5.65
N ASP A 83 18.85 -56.97 5.58
CA ASP A 83 18.09 -57.42 6.75
C ASP A 83 18.55 -58.81 7.25
N GLY A 84 19.53 -59.44 6.59
CA GLY A 84 20.04 -60.78 6.94
C GLY A 84 19.03 -61.90 6.70
N VAL A 85 17.91 -61.61 6.04
CA VAL A 85 16.86 -62.57 5.71
C VAL A 85 17.31 -63.50 4.60
N VAL A 86 18.03 -62.94 3.61
CA VAL A 86 18.61 -63.70 2.51
C VAL A 86 20.11 -63.50 2.42
N THR A 87 20.82 -64.46 1.83
CA THR A 87 22.23 -64.33 1.46
C THR A 87 22.34 -64.55 -0.03
N LEU A 88 22.89 -63.56 -0.72
CA LEU A 88 23.14 -63.61 -2.16
C LEU A 88 24.54 -64.15 -2.40
N LEU A 89 24.65 -65.19 -3.22
CA LEU A 89 25.92 -65.80 -3.62
C LEU A 89 25.96 -65.92 -5.13
N ALA A 90 27.00 -65.36 -5.77
CA ALA A 90 27.25 -65.62 -7.18
C ALA A 90 27.56 -67.11 -7.39
N GLY A 91 27.35 -67.64 -8.60
CA GLY A 91 27.55 -69.08 -8.87
C GLY A 91 28.92 -69.63 -8.44
N GLU A 92 30.01 -68.88 -8.65
CA GLU A 92 31.36 -69.25 -8.16
C GLU A 92 31.49 -69.19 -6.63
N GLU A 93 30.86 -68.20 -5.98
CA GLU A 93 30.86 -68.07 -4.53
C GLU A 93 30.02 -69.17 -3.89
N PHE A 94 28.90 -69.54 -4.52
CA PHE A 94 28.07 -70.65 -4.09
C PHE A 94 28.78 -72.00 -4.29
N ARG A 95 29.53 -72.19 -5.38
CA ARG A 95 30.36 -73.39 -5.58
C ARG A 95 31.36 -73.55 -4.43
N LYS A 96 32.12 -72.50 -4.12
CA LYS A 96 33.07 -72.50 -2.99
C LYS A 96 32.35 -72.74 -1.66
N PHE A 97 31.20 -72.11 -1.45
CA PHE A 97 30.38 -72.33 -0.26
C PHE A 97 29.94 -73.79 -0.16
N ALA A 98 29.45 -74.39 -1.24
CA ALA A 98 29.00 -75.78 -1.31
C ALA A 98 30.16 -76.77 -1.09
N GLU A 99 31.33 -76.53 -1.69
CA GLU A 99 32.57 -77.30 -1.46
C GLU A 99 33.03 -77.23 0.01
N LEU A 100 33.00 -76.05 0.62
CA LEU A 100 33.40 -75.84 2.03
C LEU A 100 32.40 -76.45 3.03
N THR A 101 31.13 -76.56 2.67
CA THR A 101 30.05 -77.03 3.54
C THR A 101 29.58 -78.46 3.24
N GLY A 102 30.16 -79.13 2.23
CA GLY A 102 29.84 -80.52 1.89
C GLY A 102 28.47 -80.70 1.23
N ILE A 103 27.95 -79.68 0.56
CA ILE A 103 26.62 -79.73 -0.08
C ILE A 103 26.73 -80.38 -1.46
N ASP A 104 26.10 -81.55 -1.63
CA ASP A 104 25.95 -82.22 -2.93
C ASP A 104 24.82 -81.57 -3.76
N PHE A 105 25.14 -80.44 -4.38
CA PHE A 105 24.24 -79.69 -5.26
C PHE A 105 24.95 -79.29 -6.55
N ALA A 106 24.37 -79.61 -7.70
CA ALA A 106 24.93 -79.25 -9.00
C ALA A 106 24.89 -77.72 -9.19
N VAL A 107 26.04 -77.06 -9.03
CA VAL A 107 26.17 -75.61 -9.14
C VAL A 107 26.35 -75.18 -10.59
N ASP A 108 25.39 -74.41 -11.11
CA ASP A 108 25.46 -73.70 -12.38
C ASP A 108 26.07 -72.31 -12.12
N THR A 109 27.28 -72.08 -12.63
CA THR A 109 28.00 -70.81 -12.43
C THR A 109 27.34 -69.61 -13.07
N GLU A 110 26.40 -69.80 -14.00
CA GLU A 110 25.65 -68.71 -14.61
C GLU A 110 24.46 -68.25 -13.76
N MET A 111 24.22 -68.91 -12.63
CA MET A 111 23.13 -68.60 -11.69
C MET A 111 23.62 -67.70 -10.55
N THR A 112 22.71 -66.86 -10.06
CA THR A 112 22.82 -66.25 -8.72
C THR A 112 21.96 -67.04 -7.74
N TYR A 113 22.54 -67.43 -6.62
CA TYR A 113 21.89 -68.25 -5.61
C TYR A 113 21.45 -67.37 -4.42
N VAL A 114 20.18 -67.47 -4.07
CA VAL A 114 19.59 -66.80 -2.91
C VAL A 114 19.30 -67.84 -1.85
N LEU A 115 20.05 -67.79 -0.75
CA LEU A 115 19.82 -68.61 0.43
C LEU A 115 18.91 -67.88 1.41
N THR A 116 17.87 -68.53 1.90
CA THR A 116 16.97 -67.97 2.92
C THR A 116 16.64 -69.00 4.00
N ARG A 117 16.34 -68.50 5.19
CA ARG A 117 15.96 -69.31 6.37
C ARG A 117 14.46 -69.31 6.64
N SER A 118 13.69 -68.55 5.87
CA SER A 118 12.24 -68.38 6.06
C SER A 118 11.49 -68.80 4.79
N ILE A 119 10.45 -69.62 4.97
CA ILE A 119 9.61 -70.06 3.86
C ILE A 119 8.87 -68.89 3.20
N ASP A 120 8.38 -67.94 4.01
CA ASP A 120 7.71 -66.73 3.51
C ASP A 120 8.65 -65.86 2.66
N ALA A 121 9.91 -65.72 3.09
CA ALA A 121 10.92 -65.00 2.32
C ALA A 121 11.30 -65.75 1.03
N ALA A 122 11.33 -67.08 1.08
CA ALA A 122 11.54 -67.90 -0.12
C ALA A 122 10.37 -67.75 -1.12
N ASP A 123 9.14 -67.76 -0.63
CA ASP A 123 7.93 -67.59 -1.44
C ASP A 123 7.88 -66.20 -2.07
N LEU A 124 8.25 -65.15 -1.34
CA LEU A 124 8.34 -63.78 -1.85
C LEU A 124 9.40 -63.64 -2.94
N VAL A 125 10.61 -64.17 -2.69
CA VAL A 125 11.71 -64.14 -3.68
C VAL A 125 11.33 -64.94 -4.93
N GLU A 126 10.80 -66.15 -4.77
CA GLU A 126 10.38 -66.99 -5.89
C GLU A 126 9.25 -66.32 -6.68
N SER A 127 8.16 -65.95 -6.02
CA SER A 127 6.98 -65.40 -6.70
C SER A 127 7.27 -64.06 -7.38
N GLY A 128 8.03 -63.18 -6.71
CA GLY A 128 8.46 -61.90 -7.25
C GLY A 128 9.38 -62.05 -8.46
N MET A 129 10.34 -62.97 -8.40
CA MET A 129 11.25 -63.23 -9.52
C MET A 129 10.57 -63.97 -10.67
N VAL A 130 9.67 -64.92 -10.39
CA VAL A 130 8.85 -65.59 -11.41
C VAL A 130 7.95 -64.60 -12.14
N ALA A 131 7.35 -63.64 -11.42
CA ALA A 131 6.52 -62.59 -12.01
C ALA A 131 7.31 -61.67 -12.95
N ARG A 132 8.62 -61.46 -12.71
CA ARG A 132 9.47 -60.57 -13.53
C ARG A 132 10.27 -61.26 -14.62
N LEU A 133 10.82 -62.44 -14.34
CA LEU A 133 11.76 -63.17 -15.20
C LEU A 133 11.12 -64.40 -15.87
N GLY A 134 9.93 -64.81 -15.42
CA GLY A 134 9.28 -66.04 -15.84
C GLY A 134 9.79 -67.27 -15.09
N ARG A 135 8.94 -68.31 -15.03
CA ARG A 135 9.21 -69.54 -14.25
C ARG A 135 10.42 -70.34 -14.74
N GLU A 136 10.76 -70.23 -16.01
CA GLU A 136 11.91 -70.95 -16.61
C GLU A 136 13.27 -70.46 -16.12
N ARG A 137 13.33 -69.25 -15.54
CA ARG A 137 14.57 -68.62 -15.07
C ARG A 137 14.76 -68.68 -13.55
N VAL A 138 13.79 -69.23 -12.83
CA VAL A 138 13.80 -69.30 -11.35
C VAL A 138 13.64 -70.76 -10.94
N LEU A 139 14.66 -71.30 -10.28
CA LEU A 139 14.68 -72.68 -9.78
C LEU A 139 14.68 -72.64 -8.25
N ARG A 140 13.61 -73.10 -7.63
CA ARG A 140 13.56 -73.30 -6.18
C ARG A 140 13.94 -74.73 -5.82
N SER A 141 14.87 -74.87 -4.89
CA SER A 141 15.28 -76.14 -4.30
C SER A 141 15.42 -76.02 -2.78
N TRP A 142 15.39 -77.14 -2.08
CA TRP A 142 15.44 -77.21 -0.62
C TRP A 142 16.77 -77.83 -0.23
N ILE A 143 17.53 -77.20 0.66
CA ILE A 143 18.81 -77.72 1.15
C ILE A 143 18.72 -77.94 2.66
N ASP A 144 18.98 -79.18 3.09
CA ASP A 144 19.09 -79.53 4.50
C ASP A 144 20.56 -79.38 4.95
N LEU A 145 20.88 -78.23 5.54
CA LEU A 145 22.22 -77.97 6.09
C LEU A 145 22.45 -78.67 7.43
N GLY A 146 21.39 -79.09 8.12
CA GLY A 146 21.47 -79.74 9.43
C GLY A 146 22.08 -81.14 9.40
N ARG A 147 22.08 -81.80 8.23
CA ARG A 147 22.67 -83.13 8.03
C ARG A 147 24.09 -83.14 7.45
N GLN A 148 24.56 -82.04 6.86
CA GLN A 148 25.81 -82.02 6.09
C GLN A 148 26.98 -81.28 6.76
N ILE A 149 26.76 -80.57 7.87
CA ILE A 149 27.83 -79.88 8.61
C ILE A 149 28.16 -80.67 9.89
N PRO A 150 29.35 -81.30 10.00
CA PRO A 150 29.80 -81.90 11.25
C PRO A 150 30.01 -80.81 12.29
N SER A 151 29.42 -80.97 13.47
CA SER A 151 29.58 -80.06 14.59
C SER A 151 31.04 -79.99 15.06
N ARG A 152 31.69 -78.84 14.86
CA ARG A 152 32.85 -78.43 15.69
C ARG A 152 32.83 -76.92 15.99
N GLU A 153 32.57 -76.67 17.27
CA GLU A 153 33.04 -75.58 18.14
C GLU A 153 33.09 -74.12 17.61
N SER A 154 32.14 -73.30 18.05
CA SER A 154 32.43 -72.25 19.04
C SER A 154 31.12 -71.63 19.54
N GLY A 155 31.03 -71.48 20.86
CA GLY A 155 29.79 -71.20 21.59
C GLY A 155 29.10 -69.89 21.21
N LYS A 156 27.94 -70.02 20.56
CA LYS A 156 26.74 -69.20 20.73
C LYS A 156 25.59 -69.94 20.05
N ALA A 157 24.96 -70.84 20.79
CA ALA A 157 23.68 -71.41 20.41
C ALA A 157 22.64 -70.29 20.49
N ALA A 158 22.18 -69.80 19.34
CA ALA A 158 20.96 -69.02 19.21
C ALA A 158 19.94 -69.90 18.47
N GLU A 159 18.79 -70.06 19.12
CA GLU A 159 17.59 -70.82 18.76
C GLU A 159 17.46 -71.24 17.29
N ILE A 160 17.48 -72.55 17.08
CA ILE A 160 17.16 -73.22 15.82
C ILE A 160 15.64 -73.38 15.78
N THR A 161 14.95 -72.63 14.92
CA THR A 161 13.52 -72.81 14.68
C THR A 161 13.24 -74.02 13.77
N ALA A 162 12.35 -74.89 14.28
CA ALA A 162 11.47 -75.93 13.72
C ALA A 162 11.88 -76.85 12.54
N ASP A 163 12.70 -76.48 11.56
CA ASP A 163 12.88 -77.33 10.35
C ASP A 163 14.31 -77.54 9.83
N GLY A 164 15.33 -76.79 10.31
CA GLY A 164 16.75 -76.99 9.93
C GLY A 164 17.11 -76.81 8.43
N LYS A 165 16.12 -76.68 7.56
CA LYS A 165 16.24 -76.54 6.10
C LYS A 165 16.42 -75.08 5.72
N ARG A 166 17.38 -74.80 4.83
CA ARG A 166 17.45 -73.52 4.10
C ARG A 166 16.86 -73.70 2.71
N TYR A 167 16.17 -72.68 2.26
CA TYR A 167 15.63 -72.63 0.91
C TYR A 167 16.69 -72.01 0.01
N LEU A 168 16.96 -72.66 -1.11
CA LEU A 168 17.85 -72.18 -2.16
C LEU A 168 17.02 -71.81 -3.37
N ILE A 169 17.15 -70.57 -3.82
CA ILE A 169 16.54 -70.12 -5.06
C ILE A 169 17.66 -69.74 -6.02
N GLY A 170 17.83 -70.54 -7.07
CA GLY A 170 18.72 -70.24 -8.18
C GLY A 170 18.01 -69.36 -9.20
N ILE A 171 18.62 -68.23 -9.56
CA ILE A 171 18.09 -67.30 -10.56
C ILE A 171 19.06 -67.24 -11.74
N ARG A 172 18.58 -67.54 -12.94
CA ARG A 172 19.38 -67.58 -14.17
C ARG A 172 19.57 -66.19 -14.75
N GLY A 173 20.81 -65.72 -14.78
CA GLY A 173 21.18 -64.42 -15.33
C GLY A 173 22.23 -63.71 -14.48
N VAL A 174 23.51 -63.92 -14.81
CA VAL A 174 24.63 -63.09 -14.34
C VAL A 174 24.38 -61.66 -14.79
N ASP A 175 24.36 -60.70 -13.84
CA ASP A 175 24.64 -59.24 -13.89
C ASP A 175 24.62 -58.52 -15.27
N ARG A 176 23.81 -58.99 -16.21
CA ARG A 176 23.64 -58.46 -17.56
C ARG A 176 22.47 -57.50 -17.51
N PRO A 177 22.59 -56.34 -18.16
CA PRO A 177 21.49 -55.41 -18.20
C PRO A 177 20.27 -56.09 -18.80
N LEU A 178 19.14 -56.09 -18.08
CA LEU A 178 17.83 -56.46 -18.64
C LEU A 178 17.62 -55.65 -19.92
N HIS A 179 17.71 -56.30 -21.09
CA HIS A 179 17.56 -55.62 -22.37
C HIS A 179 16.13 -55.06 -22.49
N TYR A 180 15.99 -53.75 -22.32
CA TYR A 180 14.75 -53.03 -22.61
C TYR A 180 14.85 -52.40 -24.00
N MET A 181 14.09 -52.90 -24.98
CA MET A 181 13.92 -52.21 -26.26
C MET A 181 12.77 -51.19 -26.13
N PHE A 182 13.12 -49.90 -26.12
CA PHE A 182 12.17 -48.81 -26.34
C PHE A 182 12.21 -48.37 -27.81
N SER A 183 11.05 -48.34 -28.46
CA SER A 183 10.86 -47.54 -29.68
C SER A 183 10.62 -46.10 -29.25
N GLY A 184 11.65 -45.24 -29.36
CA GLY A 184 11.51 -43.81 -29.01
C GLY A 184 12.76 -43.09 -28.51
N GLY A 185 13.93 -43.31 -29.13
CA GLY A 185 14.98 -42.28 -29.32
C GLY A 185 15.58 -41.48 -28.14
N ARG A 186 15.29 -41.76 -26.86
CA ARG A 186 15.99 -41.13 -25.73
C ARG A 186 16.59 -42.18 -24.79
N GLN A 187 17.92 -42.16 -24.72
CA GLN A 187 18.76 -42.99 -23.86
C GLN A 187 18.54 -42.63 -22.38
N ILE A 188 18.24 -43.62 -21.53
CA ILE A 188 18.22 -43.49 -20.07
C ILE A 188 18.84 -44.77 -19.47
N THR A 189 19.82 -44.56 -18.58
CA THR A 189 20.55 -45.41 -17.59
C THR A 189 20.54 -46.95 -17.73
N PRO A 190 21.64 -47.66 -17.35
CA PRO A 190 21.66 -49.12 -17.33
C PRO A 190 20.55 -49.65 -16.41
N PRO A 191 19.88 -50.76 -16.77
CA PRO A 191 18.87 -51.38 -15.93
C PRO A 191 19.48 -51.85 -14.59
N PRO A 192 18.65 -51.98 -13.54
CA PRO A 192 19.13 -52.41 -12.23
C PRO A 192 19.83 -53.77 -12.32
N ARG A 193 20.91 -53.94 -11.54
CA ARG A 193 21.48 -55.27 -11.24
C ARG A 193 20.37 -56.15 -10.66
N LEU A 194 20.49 -57.47 -10.81
CA LEU A 194 19.51 -58.44 -10.32
C LEU A 194 19.10 -58.19 -8.85
N THR A 195 20.05 -57.68 -8.05
CA THR A 195 19.88 -57.37 -6.62
C THR A 195 18.97 -56.18 -6.32
N GLY A 196 18.88 -55.21 -7.23
CA GLY A 196 18.00 -54.05 -7.12
C GLY A 196 16.59 -54.28 -7.68
N ALA A 197 16.28 -55.49 -8.15
CA ALA A 197 14.96 -55.81 -8.68
C ALA A 197 13.92 -55.89 -7.54
N PRO A 198 12.79 -55.16 -7.64
CA PRO A 198 11.73 -55.24 -6.64
C PRO A 198 10.99 -56.58 -6.70
N LEU A 199 10.75 -57.23 -5.56
CA LEU A 199 10.11 -58.55 -5.44
C LEU A 199 8.60 -58.47 -5.18
N GLY A 200 8.08 -57.28 -4.89
CA GLY A 200 6.74 -57.08 -4.35
C GLY A 200 6.76 -56.67 -2.88
N LEU A 201 5.61 -56.73 -2.22
CA LEU A 201 5.47 -56.31 -0.81
C LEU A 201 5.72 -57.47 0.15
N ASP A 202 6.52 -57.26 1.19
CA ASP A 202 6.67 -58.24 2.28
C ASP A 202 5.42 -58.22 3.18
N SER A 203 4.53 -59.20 2.97
CA SER A 203 3.28 -59.34 3.73
C SER A 203 3.48 -59.45 5.24
N ARG A 204 4.65 -59.91 5.72
CA ARG A 204 4.99 -59.97 7.15
C ARG A 204 5.15 -58.58 7.73
N MET A 205 5.81 -57.68 7.02
CA MET A 205 6.00 -56.28 7.46
C MET A 205 4.67 -55.55 7.50
N LEU A 206 3.82 -55.73 6.47
CA LEU A 206 2.50 -55.12 6.42
C LEU A 206 1.59 -55.61 7.57
N LYS A 207 1.54 -56.93 7.82
CA LYS A 207 0.78 -57.49 8.95
C LYS A 207 1.31 -57.03 10.31
N THR A 208 2.63 -56.89 10.45
CA THR A 208 3.25 -56.37 11.68
C THR A 208 2.84 -54.92 11.94
N ALA A 209 2.81 -54.09 10.90
CA ALA A 209 2.32 -52.71 11.03
C ALA A 209 0.81 -52.64 11.35
N GLU A 210 -0.01 -53.48 10.73
CA GLU A 210 -1.46 -53.53 10.97
C GLU A 210 -1.79 -53.95 12.41
N THR A 211 -1.16 -55.03 12.90
CA THR A 211 -1.30 -55.54 14.28
C THR A 211 -0.83 -54.53 15.33
N ARG A 212 0.20 -53.76 15.03
CA ARG A 212 0.66 -52.62 15.86
C ARG A 212 -0.24 -51.39 15.73
N GLY A 213 -1.28 -51.44 14.92
CA GLY A 213 -2.33 -50.42 14.87
C GLY A 213 -2.05 -49.27 13.90
N PHE A 214 -1.07 -49.36 13.01
CA PHE A 214 -0.87 -48.39 11.93
C PHE A 214 -1.87 -48.59 10.79
N ASN A 215 -2.11 -47.55 9.99
CA ASN A 215 -2.64 -47.68 8.63
C ASN A 215 -1.51 -48.00 7.67
N LEU A 216 -1.86 -48.52 6.49
CA LEU A 216 -0.89 -48.97 5.50
C LEU A 216 -0.91 -48.04 4.28
N ALA A 217 0.27 -47.66 3.81
CA ALA A 217 0.45 -47.03 2.51
C ALA A 217 1.52 -47.79 1.73
N VAL A 218 1.39 -47.82 0.40
CA VAL A 218 2.27 -48.56 -0.50
C VAL A 218 2.72 -47.65 -1.64
N ASP A 219 4.03 -47.59 -1.84
CA ASP A 219 4.68 -46.95 -2.99
C ASP A 219 5.15 -48.01 -3.99
N TYR A 220 4.47 -48.13 -5.14
CA TYR A 220 4.95 -48.97 -6.25
C TYR A 220 5.91 -48.17 -7.13
N ARG A 221 7.19 -48.56 -7.13
CA ARG A 221 8.25 -47.91 -7.91
C ARG A 221 8.46 -48.68 -9.20
N THR A 222 7.65 -48.36 -10.19
CA THR A 222 7.76 -48.98 -11.51
C THR A 222 8.80 -48.27 -12.38
N ASP A 223 10.04 -48.80 -12.37
CA ASP A 223 11.09 -48.47 -13.34
C ASP A 223 11.17 -49.49 -14.50
N VAL A 224 10.28 -50.48 -14.50
CA VAL A 224 10.28 -51.64 -15.42
C VAL A 224 8.95 -51.74 -16.17
N ILE A 225 8.99 -52.10 -17.45
CA ILE A 225 7.77 -52.37 -18.24
C ILE A 225 7.00 -53.51 -17.57
N ALA A 226 5.80 -53.22 -17.06
CA ALA A 226 4.97 -54.23 -16.40
C ALA A 226 4.13 -54.98 -17.44
N ASP A 227 4.22 -56.31 -17.42
CA ASP A 227 3.31 -57.20 -18.15
C ASP A 227 2.04 -57.50 -17.31
N ASP A 228 1.09 -58.21 -17.90
CA ASP A 228 -0.15 -58.59 -17.23
C ASP A 228 0.05 -59.42 -15.94
N ARG A 229 1.04 -60.32 -15.94
CA ARG A 229 1.36 -61.20 -14.81
C ARG A 229 1.90 -60.38 -13.63
N LEU A 230 2.80 -59.44 -13.89
CA LEU A 230 3.39 -58.58 -12.86
C LEU A 230 2.33 -57.66 -12.23
N VAL A 231 1.44 -57.07 -13.04
CA VAL A 231 0.35 -56.22 -12.52
C VAL A 231 -0.59 -57.03 -11.62
N ASN A 232 -1.03 -58.21 -12.05
CA ASN A 232 -1.91 -59.05 -11.24
C ASN A 232 -1.22 -59.53 -9.94
N PHE A 233 0.06 -59.91 -10.01
CA PHE A 233 0.83 -60.37 -8.85
C PHE A 233 0.99 -59.26 -7.80
N LEU A 234 1.40 -58.06 -8.21
CA LEU A 234 1.59 -56.96 -7.27
C LEU A 234 0.27 -56.52 -6.66
N LEU A 235 -0.80 -56.41 -7.45
CA LEU A 235 -2.07 -55.94 -6.93
C LEU A 235 -2.83 -56.98 -6.10
N SER A 236 -2.67 -58.28 -6.36
CA SER A 236 -3.24 -59.33 -5.51
C SER A 236 -2.62 -59.38 -4.13
N SER A 237 -1.37 -58.91 -3.97
CA SER A 237 -0.71 -58.80 -2.66
C SER A 237 -1.40 -57.82 -1.71
N LEU A 238 -2.30 -56.98 -2.22
CA LEU A 238 -3.09 -56.04 -1.42
C LEU A 238 -4.39 -56.65 -0.88
N GLU A 239 -4.72 -57.88 -1.23
CA GLU A 239 -5.91 -58.58 -0.75
C GLU A 239 -5.68 -59.23 0.62
N GLY A 240 -6.69 -59.20 1.50
CA GLY A 240 -6.66 -59.90 2.80
C GLY A 240 -6.28 -59.05 4.02
N PHE A 241 -6.14 -57.73 3.86
CA PHE A 241 -5.97 -56.78 4.97
C PHE A 241 -7.31 -56.19 5.40
N GLU A 242 -7.49 -55.96 6.71
CA GLU A 242 -8.73 -55.39 7.27
C GLU A 242 -8.73 -53.87 7.22
N LYS A 243 -7.54 -53.26 7.35
CA LYS A 243 -7.36 -51.82 7.26
C LYS A 243 -7.19 -51.34 5.83
N ARG A 244 -7.63 -50.11 5.60
CA ARG A 244 -7.51 -49.42 4.31
C ARG A 244 -6.04 -49.21 3.94
N ILE A 245 -5.70 -49.45 2.67
CA ILE A 245 -4.37 -49.27 2.09
C ILE A 245 -4.36 -48.10 1.10
N THR A 246 -3.46 -47.14 1.29
CA THR A 246 -3.25 -46.05 0.31
C THR A 246 -2.15 -46.44 -0.68
N VAL A 247 -2.47 -46.58 -1.96
CA VAL A 247 -1.53 -46.98 -3.02
C VAL A 247 -1.13 -45.77 -3.85
N PHE A 248 0.15 -45.49 -3.98
CA PHE A 248 0.67 -44.43 -4.85
C PHE A 248 1.89 -44.89 -5.64
N PHE A 249 2.30 -44.05 -6.61
CA PHE A 249 3.40 -44.34 -7.54
C PHE A 249 4.44 -43.22 -7.47
N GLY A 250 5.49 -43.44 -6.69
CA GLY A 250 6.63 -42.54 -6.52
C GLY A 250 7.71 -42.67 -7.59
N GLY A 251 7.64 -43.73 -8.43
CA GLY A 251 8.55 -43.98 -9.54
C GLY A 251 8.34 -43.08 -10.78
N ARG A 252 9.07 -43.37 -11.87
CA ARG A 252 8.96 -42.61 -13.14
C ARG A 252 7.69 -42.92 -13.94
N ALA A 253 7.07 -44.07 -13.72
CA ALA A 253 5.86 -44.51 -14.41
C ALA A 253 4.88 -45.18 -13.44
N VAL A 254 3.60 -45.18 -13.82
CA VAL A 254 2.55 -45.93 -13.13
C VAL A 254 2.67 -47.41 -13.47
N LEU A 255 2.34 -48.27 -12.51
CA LEU A 255 2.28 -49.72 -12.72
C LEU A 255 1.38 -50.08 -13.93
N GLY A 256 1.93 -50.84 -14.87
CA GLY A 256 1.26 -51.20 -16.13
C GLY A 256 1.57 -50.29 -17.32
N TYR A 257 2.37 -49.23 -17.16
CA TYR A 257 2.73 -48.39 -18.31
C TYR A 257 3.61 -49.13 -19.34
N PRO A 258 3.37 -48.97 -20.66
CA PRO A 258 2.31 -48.16 -21.28
C PRO A 258 0.96 -48.89 -21.49
N ASN A 259 0.96 -50.22 -21.60
CA ASN A 259 -0.15 -50.97 -22.20
C ASN A 259 -1.24 -51.43 -21.20
N PHE A 260 -0.89 -51.62 -19.93
CA PHE A 260 -1.75 -52.23 -18.90
C PHE A 260 -2.23 -51.25 -17.82
N VAL A 261 -1.96 -49.94 -17.96
CA VAL A 261 -2.39 -48.91 -16.98
C VAL A 261 -3.90 -48.94 -16.72
N SER A 262 -4.70 -49.15 -17.77
CA SER A 262 -6.16 -49.23 -17.64
C SER A 262 -6.60 -50.42 -16.78
N LYS A 263 -5.86 -51.54 -16.85
CA LYS A 263 -6.13 -52.73 -16.04
C LYS A 263 -5.76 -52.50 -14.58
N THR A 264 -4.61 -51.86 -14.32
CA THR A 264 -4.24 -51.38 -12.98
C THR A 264 -5.35 -50.50 -12.38
N GLY A 265 -5.88 -49.55 -13.16
CA GLY A 265 -6.99 -48.70 -12.74
C GLY A 265 -8.27 -49.48 -12.40
N GLN A 266 -8.69 -50.40 -13.26
CA GLN A 266 -9.89 -51.24 -13.02
C GLN A 266 -9.75 -52.11 -11.77
N TYR A 267 -8.55 -52.64 -11.53
CA TYR A 267 -8.29 -53.48 -10.36
C TYR A 267 -8.35 -52.67 -9.06
N LEU A 268 -7.67 -51.51 -9.04
CA LEU A 268 -7.73 -50.58 -7.92
C LEU A 268 -9.17 -50.10 -7.67
N GLU A 269 -9.95 -49.82 -8.72
CA GLU A 269 -11.37 -49.47 -8.59
C GLU A 269 -12.19 -50.61 -7.97
N ARG A 270 -11.96 -51.86 -8.40
CA ARG A 270 -12.64 -53.05 -7.86
C ARG A 270 -12.37 -53.24 -6.37
N LEU A 271 -11.11 -53.10 -5.94
CA LEU A 271 -10.75 -53.21 -4.53
C LEU A 271 -11.24 -52.01 -3.71
N ASN A 272 -11.26 -50.83 -4.32
CA ASN A 272 -11.83 -49.63 -3.72
C ASN A 272 -13.36 -49.74 -3.49
N ARG A 273 -14.13 -50.38 -4.39
CA ARG A 273 -15.58 -50.64 -4.15
C ARG A 273 -15.84 -51.48 -2.90
N LYS A 274 -14.84 -52.24 -2.43
CA LYS A 274 -14.89 -52.97 -1.15
C LYS A 274 -14.47 -52.11 0.06
N GLY A 275 -14.14 -50.83 -0.15
CA GLY A 275 -13.71 -49.88 0.88
C GLY A 275 -12.23 -49.98 1.29
N LEU A 276 -11.46 -50.85 0.62
CA LEU A 276 -10.15 -51.33 1.08
C LEU A 276 -8.96 -50.49 0.57
N ILE A 277 -9.10 -49.73 -0.54
CA ILE A 277 -7.96 -49.07 -1.18
C ILE A 277 -8.26 -47.62 -1.57
N SER A 278 -7.26 -46.75 -1.47
CA SER A 278 -7.30 -45.38 -1.97
C SER A 278 -6.09 -45.09 -2.86
N ALA A 279 -6.28 -44.41 -3.99
CA ALA A 279 -5.18 -44.08 -4.88
C ALA A 279 -4.55 -42.74 -4.47
N GLY A 280 -3.27 -42.72 -4.16
CA GLY A 280 -2.52 -41.52 -3.78
C GLY A 280 -1.82 -40.87 -4.99
N MET A 281 -1.84 -39.54 -5.02
CA MET A 281 -1.04 -38.74 -5.95
C MET A 281 -0.03 -37.89 -5.16
N VAL A 282 1.26 -38.14 -5.37
CA VAL A 282 2.33 -37.36 -4.74
C VAL A 282 2.48 -36.00 -5.44
N GLU A 283 2.48 -34.92 -4.65
CA GLU A 283 2.65 -33.57 -5.19
C GLU A 283 4.02 -33.44 -5.90
N PHE A 284 4.04 -32.78 -7.06
CA PHE A 284 5.22 -32.53 -7.91
C PHE A 284 5.76 -33.72 -8.71
N LEU A 285 5.30 -34.94 -8.45
CA LEU A 285 5.59 -36.11 -9.27
C LEU A 285 4.48 -36.30 -10.34
N LYS A 286 4.89 -36.38 -11.61
CA LYS A 286 4.01 -36.73 -12.73
C LYS A 286 4.56 -37.99 -13.42
N PRO A 287 4.33 -39.18 -12.85
CA PRO A 287 4.78 -40.40 -13.48
C PRO A 287 4.07 -40.62 -14.82
N ALA A 288 4.77 -41.23 -15.78
CA ALA A 288 4.20 -41.60 -17.06
C ALA A 288 2.99 -42.54 -16.88
N GLY A 289 1.88 -42.27 -17.56
CA GLY A 289 0.66 -43.05 -17.46
C GLY A 289 -0.34 -42.61 -16.37
N ILE A 290 0.01 -41.65 -15.50
CA ILE A 290 -0.88 -41.18 -14.42
C ILE A 290 -2.22 -40.63 -14.93
N GLU A 291 -2.22 -39.92 -16.06
CA GLU A 291 -3.45 -39.38 -16.65
C GLU A 291 -4.40 -40.49 -17.15
N THR A 292 -3.85 -41.58 -17.69
CA THR A 292 -4.65 -42.74 -18.10
C THR A 292 -5.24 -43.45 -16.89
N LEU A 293 -4.45 -43.60 -15.82
CA LEU A 293 -4.93 -44.19 -14.57
C LEU A 293 -6.10 -43.39 -13.98
N PHE A 294 -6.01 -42.06 -13.93
CA PHE A 294 -7.06 -41.20 -13.41
C PHE A 294 -8.29 -41.03 -14.32
N LYS A 295 -8.20 -41.41 -15.60
CA LYS A 295 -9.40 -41.53 -16.45
C LYS A 295 -10.22 -42.76 -16.09
N VAL A 296 -9.56 -43.82 -15.60
CA VAL A 296 -10.20 -45.09 -15.24
C VAL A 296 -10.66 -45.06 -13.78
N LEU A 297 -9.80 -44.59 -12.87
CA LEU A 297 -10.19 -44.34 -11.49
C LEU A 297 -11.20 -43.20 -11.45
N GLU A 298 -12.44 -43.46 -11.06
CA GLU A 298 -13.36 -42.39 -10.72
C GLU A 298 -12.69 -41.45 -9.70
N ALA A 299 -12.70 -40.14 -9.98
CA ALA A 299 -11.90 -39.14 -9.24
C ALA A 299 -12.14 -39.17 -7.72
N ASP A 300 -13.31 -39.66 -7.33
CA ASP A 300 -13.91 -39.77 -6.00
C ASP A 300 -13.03 -40.47 -4.94
N ASN A 301 -11.96 -41.17 -5.36
CA ASN A 301 -11.12 -41.98 -4.47
C ASN A 301 -9.62 -41.69 -4.59
N VAL A 302 -9.26 -40.51 -5.08
CA VAL A 302 -7.86 -40.05 -5.18
C VAL A 302 -7.49 -39.11 -4.03
N ILE A 303 -6.41 -39.41 -3.31
CA ILE A 303 -5.89 -38.60 -2.21
C ILE A 303 -4.61 -37.86 -2.65
N ARG A 304 -4.51 -36.56 -2.35
CA ARG A 304 -3.27 -35.81 -2.57
C ARG A 304 -2.29 -35.97 -1.41
N ILE A 305 -1.14 -36.52 -1.72
CA ILE A 305 -0.01 -36.73 -0.80
C ILE A 305 0.92 -35.52 -0.90
N HIS A 306 1.14 -34.83 0.23
CA HIS A 306 2.18 -33.80 0.34
C HIS A 306 3.45 -34.41 0.91
N THR A 307 4.60 -34.10 0.30
CA THR A 307 5.92 -34.47 0.83
C THR A 307 6.93 -33.35 0.59
N ILE A 308 7.98 -33.30 1.41
CA ILE A 308 9.14 -32.42 1.23
C ILE A 308 10.29 -33.33 0.80
N THR A 309 10.97 -33.02 -0.31
CA THR A 309 12.03 -33.90 -0.82
C THR A 309 13.22 -33.95 0.15
N PRO A 310 13.96 -35.06 0.21
CA PRO A 310 15.15 -35.18 1.07
C PRO A 310 16.17 -34.07 0.84
N GLU A 311 16.39 -33.66 -0.42
CA GLU A 311 17.29 -32.58 -0.82
C GLU A 311 16.87 -31.20 -0.29
N GLU A 312 15.57 -30.99 -0.11
CA GLU A 312 15.01 -29.76 0.43
C GLU A 312 15.01 -29.78 1.97
N MET A 313 14.79 -30.96 2.57
CA MET A 313 14.84 -31.16 4.02
C MET A 313 16.21 -30.79 4.62
N THR A 314 17.31 -31.04 3.92
CA THR A 314 18.66 -30.67 4.39
C THR A 314 18.89 -29.15 4.48
N LYS A 315 18.09 -28.34 3.78
CA LYS A 315 18.20 -26.87 3.73
C LYS A 315 17.20 -26.14 4.63
N LEU A 316 16.25 -26.86 5.22
CA LEU A 316 15.15 -26.27 5.99
C LEU A 316 15.41 -26.35 7.49
N SER A 317 15.14 -25.27 8.20
CA SER A 317 15.03 -25.30 9.66
C SER A 317 13.73 -25.99 10.09
N PHE A 318 13.71 -26.52 11.31
CA PHE A 318 12.55 -27.16 11.91
C PHE A 318 11.30 -26.26 11.86
N ALA A 319 11.44 -24.98 12.22
CA ALA A 319 10.32 -24.04 12.26
C ALA A 319 9.72 -23.82 10.86
N ARG A 320 10.57 -23.73 9.84
CA ARG A 320 10.15 -23.61 8.43
C ARG A 320 9.48 -24.87 7.92
N ALA A 321 9.98 -26.05 8.29
CA ALA A 321 9.35 -27.33 7.97
C ALA A 321 7.96 -27.45 8.64
N ARG A 322 7.85 -27.16 9.94
CA ARG A 322 6.58 -27.13 10.68
C ARG A 322 5.56 -26.21 10.01
N SER A 323 5.94 -24.96 9.72
CA SER A 323 5.08 -23.99 9.01
C SER A 323 4.64 -24.51 7.63
N ARG A 324 5.49 -25.25 6.92
CA ARG A 324 5.13 -25.86 5.63
C ARG A 324 4.07 -26.96 5.77
N TRP A 325 4.19 -27.86 6.74
CA TRP A 325 3.18 -28.90 6.99
C TRP A 325 1.82 -28.31 7.36
N LEU A 326 1.82 -27.36 8.31
CA LEU A 326 0.60 -26.67 8.72
C LEU A 326 -0.06 -25.94 7.54
N ARG A 327 0.72 -25.30 6.65
CA ARG A 327 0.20 -24.68 5.42
C ARG A 327 -0.31 -25.70 4.39
N ALA A 328 0.38 -26.83 4.23
CA ALA A 328 -0.06 -27.88 3.31
C ALA A 328 -1.46 -28.38 3.71
N ALA A 329 -1.68 -28.62 5.00
CA ALA A 329 -2.97 -29.01 5.55
C ALA A 329 -4.02 -27.89 5.45
N ARG A 330 -3.69 -26.70 5.98
CA ARG A 330 -4.63 -25.58 6.16
C ARG A 330 -4.97 -24.86 4.85
N GLU A 331 -3.95 -24.53 4.06
CA GLU A 331 -4.12 -23.63 2.90
C GLU A 331 -4.27 -24.37 1.59
N ARG A 332 -3.73 -25.59 1.47
CA ARG A 332 -3.76 -26.39 0.23
C ARG A 332 -4.62 -27.63 0.32
N ASN A 333 -5.30 -27.80 1.45
CA ASN A 333 -6.22 -28.89 1.73
C ASN A 333 -5.59 -30.29 1.58
N HIS A 334 -4.29 -30.44 1.88
CA HIS A 334 -3.68 -31.77 1.93
C HIS A 334 -4.17 -32.52 3.16
N ARG A 335 -4.57 -33.77 2.95
CA ARG A 335 -5.10 -34.65 4.01
C ARG A 335 -4.15 -35.79 4.32
N PHE A 336 -3.22 -36.10 3.42
CA PHE A 336 -2.17 -37.10 3.63
C PHE A 336 -0.79 -36.42 3.57
N LEU A 337 -0.04 -36.50 4.67
CA LEU A 337 1.28 -35.88 4.83
C LEU A 337 2.34 -36.97 4.94
N LEU A 338 3.13 -37.17 3.88
CA LEU A 338 4.28 -38.08 3.90
C LEU A 338 5.51 -37.33 4.44
N MET A 339 5.70 -37.40 5.75
CA MET A 339 6.78 -36.75 6.48
C MET A 339 8.10 -37.48 6.32
N ARG A 340 9.15 -36.69 6.09
CA ARG A 340 10.55 -37.11 6.05
C ARG A 340 11.25 -36.73 7.35
N LEU A 341 12.24 -37.52 7.77
CA LEU A 341 13.00 -37.31 9.01
C LEU A 341 14.23 -36.44 8.77
N PHE A 342 14.70 -35.74 9.81
CA PHE A 342 15.99 -35.05 9.76
C PHE A 342 17.14 -36.01 10.10
N PHE A 343 18.13 -36.12 9.22
CA PHE A 343 19.32 -36.98 9.40
C PHE A 343 20.55 -36.24 9.95
N GLN A 344 20.55 -34.90 9.90
CA GLN A 344 21.66 -34.05 10.34
C GLN A 344 21.23 -33.07 11.45
N GLU A 345 22.21 -32.68 12.28
CA GLU A 345 22.11 -31.53 13.18
C GLU A 345 22.17 -30.22 12.36
N GLY A 346 21.11 -29.91 11.61
CA GLY A 346 21.02 -28.67 10.83
C GLY A 346 21.03 -27.44 11.73
N GLY A 347 21.96 -26.52 11.45
CA GLY A 347 22.24 -25.29 12.17
C GLY A 347 21.14 -24.23 12.02
N ASP A 348 20.63 -23.78 13.16
CA ASP A 348 20.19 -22.42 13.47
C ASP A 348 19.61 -22.47 14.88
N GLU A 349 20.49 -22.30 15.87
CA GLU A 349 20.27 -21.54 17.10
C GLU A 349 21.42 -21.82 18.07
N LYS A 350 21.98 -20.74 18.62
CA LYS A 350 23.11 -20.71 19.53
C LYS A 350 23.01 -21.80 20.62
N GLY A 351 23.92 -22.78 20.53
CA GLY A 351 24.63 -23.37 21.66
C GLY A 351 23.81 -23.72 22.90
N ARG A 352 22.72 -24.48 22.77
CA ARG A 352 22.15 -25.22 23.91
C ARG A 352 22.08 -26.71 23.61
N PHE A 353 22.82 -27.46 24.44
CA PHE A 353 23.05 -28.90 24.42
C PHE A 353 21.76 -29.75 24.39
N MET A 354 21.88 -30.89 23.69
CA MET A 354 21.31 -32.22 23.97
C MET A 354 19.81 -32.46 23.79
N ALA A 355 19.43 -32.76 22.54
CA ALA A 355 18.55 -33.88 22.28
C ALA A 355 19.19 -34.67 21.13
N SER A 356 19.47 -35.96 21.32
CA SER A 356 19.87 -36.86 20.24
C SER A 356 18.90 -36.68 19.06
N VAL A 357 19.39 -36.58 17.82
CA VAL A 357 18.58 -36.40 16.60
C VAL A 357 17.25 -37.19 16.60
N PRO A 358 17.19 -38.44 17.10
CA PRO A 358 15.92 -39.18 17.30
C PRO A 358 14.85 -38.44 18.13
N LEU A 359 15.18 -37.94 19.31
CA LEU A 359 14.25 -37.19 20.18
C LEU A 359 13.77 -35.89 19.52
N ARG A 360 14.62 -35.26 18.70
CA ARG A 360 14.26 -34.06 17.93
C ARG A 360 13.21 -34.37 16.88
N ASN A 361 13.32 -35.49 16.18
CA ASN A 361 12.33 -35.97 15.21
C ASN A 361 11.00 -36.36 15.88
N LEU A 362 11.02 -36.95 17.07
CA LEU A 362 9.78 -37.18 17.84
C LEU A 362 9.09 -35.86 18.22
N ARG A 363 9.86 -34.88 18.72
CA ARG A 363 9.33 -33.53 19.02
C ARG A 363 8.79 -32.83 17.77
N TYR A 364 9.44 -33.03 16.62
CA TYR A 364 9.01 -32.53 15.33
C TYR A 364 7.61 -33.00 14.94
N VAL A 365 7.40 -34.32 14.94
CA VAL A 365 6.09 -34.89 14.63
C VAL A 365 5.05 -34.42 15.64
N LYS A 366 5.39 -34.43 16.94
CA LYS A 366 4.49 -33.99 18.00
C LYS A 366 4.05 -32.53 17.87
N GLN A 367 4.97 -31.63 17.52
CA GLN A 367 4.62 -30.22 17.30
C GLN A 367 3.80 -29.99 16.04
N VAL A 368 4.02 -30.78 14.98
CA VAL A 368 3.16 -30.70 13.80
C VAL A 368 1.75 -31.19 14.16
N ARG A 369 1.63 -32.32 14.86
CA ARG A 369 0.34 -32.84 15.37
C ARG A 369 -0.38 -31.81 16.22
N GLN A 370 0.27 -31.25 17.25
CA GLN A 370 -0.31 -30.23 18.12
C GLN A 370 -0.79 -29.01 17.33
N GLY A 371 0.03 -28.52 16.39
CA GLY A 371 -0.36 -27.40 15.53
C GLY A 371 -1.57 -27.73 14.65
N LEU A 372 -1.71 -28.97 14.16
CA LEU A 372 -2.91 -29.39 13.41
C LEU A 372 -4.15 -29.47 14.32
N GLU A 373 -4.02 -30.03 15.52
CA GLU A 373 -5.10 -30.14 16.52
C GLU A 373 -5.59 -28.76 16.98
N GLU A 374 -4.68 -27.79 17.19
CA GLU A 374 -5.01 -26.39 17.50
C GLU A 374 -5.88 -25.73 16.41
N PHE A 375 -5.71 -26.12 15.15
CA PHE A 375 -6.53 -25.66 14.02
C PHE A 375 -7.83 -26.49 13.83
N GLY A 376 -8.11 -27.42 14.74
CA GLY A 376 -9.29 -28.27 14.74
C GLY A 376 -9.23 -29.43 13.76
N TYR A 377 -8.03 -29.88 13.37
CA TYR A 377 -7.84 -31.11 12.61
C TYR A 377 -7.68 -32.31 13.54
N GLY A 378 -8.42 -33.39 13.27
CA GLY A 378 -8.22 -34.69 13.92
C GLY A 378 -7.14 -35.49 13.19
N VAL A 379 -6.12 -35.96 13.91
CA VAL A 379 -5.09 -36.83 13.33
C VAL A 379 -5.57 -38.29 13.42
N SER A 380 -6.13 -38.81 12.33
CA SER A 380 -6.72 -40.15 12.24
C SER A 380 -6.86 -40.61 10.78
N THR A 381 -7.34 -41.84 10.57
CA THR A 381 -7.58 -42.39 9.23
C THR A 381 -8.52 -41.51 8.41
N ILE A 382 -8.15 -41.19 7.17
CA ILE A 382 -8.95 -40.33 6.29
C ILE A 382 -10.26 -41.02 5.94
N ALA A 383 -11.38 -40.41 6.36
CA ALA A 383 -12.69 -40.72 5.81
C ALA A 383 -12.78 -40.09 4.42
N ILE A 384 -12.65 -40.90 3.36
CA ILE A 384 -12.92 -40.42 2.00
C ILE A 384 -14.42 -40.16 1.91
N HIS A 385 -14.76 -38.90 1.77
CA HIS A 385 -16.09 -38.47 1.40
C HIS A 385 -15.99 -37.84 0.02
N THR A 386 -16.79 -38.34 -0.91
CA THR A 386 -16.89 -37.87 -2.29
C THR A 386 -17.55 -36.49 -2.28
N PRO A 387 -16.81 -35.40 -2.52
CA PRO A 387 -17.41 -34.09 -2.48
C PRO A 387 -18.46 -33.92 -3.58
N GLY A 388 -19.43 -33.06 -3.34
CA GLY A 388 -20.43 -32.67 -4.32
C GLY A 388 -19.78 -32.13 -5.59
N ARG A 389 -20.52 -32.23 -6.70
CA ARG A 389 -20.07 -31.72 -8.01
C ARG A 389 -21.13 -30.81 -8.61
N THR A 390 -20.70 -29.75 -9.27
CA THR A 390 -21.65 -28.91 -10.01
C THR A 390 -22.20 -29.67 -11.22
N GLY A 391 -23.48 -30.01 -11.17
CA GLY A 391 -24.16 -30.70 -12.27
C GLY A 391 -24.14 -29.92 -13.58
N ARG A 392 -24.29 -30.63 -14.71
CA ARG A 392 -24.22 -30.04 -16.06
C ARG A 392 -25.22 -28.89 -16.29
N PHE A 393 -26.44 -29.04 -15.77
CA PHE A 393 -27.49 -28.01 -15.90
C PHE A 393 -27.17 -26.77 -15.07
N SER A 394 -26.68 -26.96 -13.84
CA SER A 394 -26.22 -25.85 -13.00
C SER A 394 -25.02 -25.13 -13.63
N ALA A 395 -24.05 -25.87 -14.18
CA ALA A 395 -22.90 -25.28 -14.89
C ALA A 395 -23.33 -24.48 -16.14
N ALA A 396 -24.28 -24.99 -16.92
CA ALA A 396 -24.85 -24.27 -18.05
C ALA A 396 -25.60 -23.00 -17.61
N ALA A 397 -26.41 -23.07 -16.56
CA ALA A 397 -27.12 -21.91 -16.01
C ALA A 397 -26.16 -20.83 -15.50
N LEU A 398 -25.11 -21.21 -14.75
CA LEU A 398 -24.07 -20.29 -14.29
C LEU A 398 -23.33 -19.61 -15.46
N SER A 399 -23.12 -20.36 -16.56
CA SER A 399 -22.49 -19.84 -17.77
C SER A 399 -23.34 -18.75 -18.45
N VAL A 400 -24.68 -18.84 -18.38
CA VAL A 400 -25.57 -17.73 -18.79
C VAL A 400 -25.28 -16.47 -17.97
N GLY A 401 -25.05 -16.61 -16.67
CA GLY A 401 -24.71 -15.49 -15.79
C GLY A 401 -23.42 -14.78 -16.22
N VAL A 402 -22.37 -15.56 -16.48
CA VAL A 402 -21.10 -15.03 -17.00
C VAL A 402 -21.29 -14.35 -18.36
N SER A 403 -22.06 -14.95 -19.27
CA SER A 403 -22.37 -14.37 -20.58
C SER A 403 -23.13 -13.05 -20.50
N LEU A 404 -24.06 -12.90 -19.55
CA LEU A 404 -24.77 -11.63 -19.33
C LEU A 404 -23.81 -10.52 -18.88
N PHE A 405 -22.89 -10.80 -17.96
CA PHE A 405 -21.85 -9.84 -17.56
C PHE A 405 -20.87 -9.53 -18.69
N ALA A 406 -20.53 -10.52 -19.53
CA ALA A 406 -19.72 -10.30 -20.73
C ALA A 406 -20.44 -9.37 -21.71
N GLY A 407 -21.76 -9.55 -21.89
CA GLY A 407 -22.60 -8.65 -22.67
C GLY A 407 -22.66 -7.23 -22.11
N ILE A 408 -22.69 -7.07 -20.77
CA ILE A 408 -22.60 -5.75 -20.12
C ILE A 408 -21.25 -5.10 -20.39
N LEU A 409 -20.14 -5.84 -20.27
CA LEU A 409 -18.80 -5.33 -20.61
C LEU A 409 -18.74 -4.89 -22.08
N MET A 410 -19.24 -5.70 -23.01
CA MET A 410 -19.31 -5.33 -24.42
C MET A 410 -20.16 -4.08 -24.66
N ALA A 411 -21.28 -3.95 -23.95
CA ALA A 411 -22.11 -2.74 -24.04
C ALA A 411 -21.37 -1.49 -23.52
N VAL A 412 -20.58 -1.64 -22.45
CA VAL A 412 -19.68 -0.62 -21.91
C VAL A 412 -18.59 -0.23 -22.91
N MET A 413 -17.97 -1.20 -23.59
CA MET A 413 -16.93 -0.97 -24.60
C MET A 413 -17.45 -0.24 -25.83
N LEU A 414 -18.65 -0.61 -26.31
CA LEU A 414 -19.23 -0.08 -27.54
C LEU A 414 -20.18 1.11 -27.30
N CYS A 415 -20.19 1.69 -26.10
CA CYS A 415 -21.10 2.77 -25.68
C CYS A 415 -22.57 2.51 -26.07
N SER A 416 -23.01 1.26 -25.99
CA SER A 416 -24.32 0.83 -26.48
C SER A 416 -25.34 0.65 -25.35
N SER A 417 -26.63 0.65 -25.69
CA SER A 417 -27.70 0.58 -24.69
C SER A 417 -27.68 -0.74 -23.89
N ILE A 418 -28.29 -0.76 -22.71
CA ILE A 418 -28.43 -1.99 -21.92
C ILE A 418 -29.21 -3.11 -22.64
N ARG A 419 -29.98 -2.79 -23.69
CA ARG A 419 -30.61 -3.79 -24.56
C ARG A 419 -29.58 -4.46 -25.47
N ALA A 420 -28.61 -3.70 -25.96
CA ALA A 420 -27.49 -4.24 -26.74
C ALA A 420 -26.64 -5.21 -25.90
N ALA A 421 -26.53 -5.00 -24.58
CA ALA A 421 -25.85 -5.95 -23.69
C ALA A 421 -26.43 -7.38 -23.78
N ILE A 422 -27.76 -7.51 -23.90
CA ILE A 422 -28.41 -8.82 -24.06
C ILE A 422 -28.07 -9.44 -25.42
N LEU A 423 -28.05 -8.62 -26.48
CA LEU A 423 -27.68 -9.07 -27.82
C LEU A 423 -26.21 -9.53 -27.87
N TRP A 424 -25.30 -8.82 -27.20
CA TRP A 424 -23.89 -9.21 -27.10
C TRP A 424 -23.68 -10.46 -26.23
N ALA A 425 -24.56 -10.73 -25.27
CA ALA A 425 -24.51 -11.95 -24.46
C ALA A 425 -25.00 -13.19 -25.24
N LEU A 426 -25.90 -13.02 -26.21
CA LEU A 426 -26.58 -14.12 -26.89
C LEU A 426 -25.63 -15.14 -27.57
N PRO A 427 -24.59 -14.73 -28.32
CA PRO A 427 -23.66 -15.68 -28.94
C PRO A 427 -22.94 -16.57 -27.91
N LEU A 428 -22.57 -15.99 -26.76
CA LEU A 428 -21.93 -16.73 -25.67
C LEU A 428 -22.93 -17.70 -25.05
N VAL A 429 -24.15 -17.25 -24.72
CA VAL A 429 -25.22 -18.14 -24.22
C VAL A 429 -25.46 -19.33 -25.17
N LEU A 430 -25.52 -19.09 -26.48
CA LEU A 430 -25.68 -20.14 -27.47
C LEU A 430 -24.48 -21.10 -27.52
N LEU A 431 -23.25 -20.60 -27.33
CA LEU A 431 -22.04 -21.41 -27.23
C LEU A 431 -22.02 -22.31 -25.97
N ALA A 432 -22.67 -21.91 -24.88
CA ALA A 432 -22.75 -22.73 -23.66
C ALA A 432 -23.46 -24.08 -23.93
N ILE A 433 -24.51 -24.07 -24.75
CA ILE A 433 -25.35 -25.26 -24.98
C ILE A 433 -24.54 -26.46 -25.47
N PRO A 434 -23.81 -26.41 -26.61
CA PRO A 434 -23.03 -27.54 -27.08
C PRO A 434 -21.90 -27.91 -26.11
N LEU A 435 -21.26 -26.94 -25.44
CA LEU A 435 -20.14 -27.20 -24.52
C LEU A 435 -20.54 -28.01 -23.29
N PHE A 436 -21.77 -27.89 -22.81
CA PHE A 436 -22.27 -28.61 -21.63
C PHE A 436 -23.13 -29.84 -21.96
N MET A 437 -23.42 -30.09 -23.24
CA MET A 437 -24.10 -31.31 -23.71
C MET A 437 -23.12 -32.47 -24.00
N VAL A 438 -21.83 -32.21 -24.12
CA VAL A 438 -20.80 -33.25 -24.27
C VAL A 438 -20.62 -34.03 -22.96
N LYS A 439 -20.34 -35.35 -23.06
CA LYS A 439 -20.13 -36.25 -21.90
C LYS A 439 -19.06 -35.73 -20.93
N ASP A 440 -17.96 -35.19 -21.46
CA ASP A 440 -16.96 -34.46 -20.69
C ASP A 440 -17.06 -32.95 -20.96
N PHE A 441 -17.73 -32.24 -20.06
CA PHE A 441 -17.96 -30.80 -20.14
C PHE A 441 -16.88 -29.98 -19.39
N THR A 442 -15.74 -30.58 -19.06
CA THR A 442 -14.62 -29.91 -18.39
C THR A 442 -14.07 -28.75 -19.22
N LEU A 443 -14.05 -28.89 -20.56
CA LEU A 443 -13.65 -27.82 -21.46
C LEU A 443 -14.57 -26.60 -21.36
N GLY A 444 -15.89 -26.81 -21.31
CA GLY A 444 -16.88 -25.75 -21.13
C GLY A 444 -16.66 -24.96 -19.84
N ARG A 445 -16.42 -25.67 -18.72
CA ARG A 445 -16.10 -25.05 -17.43
C ARG A 445 -14.83 -24.18 -17.51
N LYS A 446 -13.76 -24.67 -18.15
CA LYS A 446 -12.50 -23.92 -18.30
C LYS A 446 -12.68 -22.64 -19.14
N ILE A 447 -13.41 -22.72 -20.25
CA ILE A 447 -13.68 -21.57 -21.12
C ILE A 447 -14.46 -20.50 -20.35
N TYR A 448 -15.54 -20.89 -19.67
CA TYR A 448 -16.38 -19.96 -18.92
C TYR A 448 -15.72 -19.41 -17.66
N ALA A 449 -14.87 -20.20 -16.98
CA ALA A 449 -14.04 -19.71 -15.89
C ALA A 449 -13.01 -18.68 -16.38
N LEU A 450 -12.40 -18.88 -17.55
CA LEU A 450 -11.51 -17.90 -18.17
C LEU A 450 -12.26 -16.63 -18.57
N LEU A 451 -13.42 -16.76 -19.18
CA LEU A 451 -14.26 -15.63 -19.55
C LEU A 451 -14.62 -14.81 -18.31
N ALA A 452 -15.05 -15.45 -17.21
CA ALA A 452 -15.33 -14.77 -15.96
C ALA A 452 -14.08 -14.09 -15.37
N ALA A 453 -12.93 -14.80 -15.36
CA ALA A 453 -11.67 -14.24 -14.89
C ALA A 453 -11.21 -13.03 -15.69
N VAL A 454 -11.70 -12.87 -16.93
CA VAL A 454 -11.41 -11.71 -17.77
C VAL A 454 -12.43 -10.58 -17.60
N VAL A 455 -13.72 -10.92 -17.69
CA VAL A 455 -14.83 -9.96 -17.75
C VAL A 455 -15.00 -9.20 -16.44
N PHE A 456 -14.98 -9.89 -15.31
CA PHE A 456 -15.30 -9.26 -14.03
C PHE A 456 -14.22 -8.27 -13.56
N PRO A 457 -12.91 -8.58 -13.62
CA PRO A 457 -11.87 -7.58 -13.29
C PRO A 457 -11.86 -6.39 -14.25
N ALA A 458 -12.08 -6.60 -15.55
CA ALA A 458 -12.16 -5.52 -16.53
C ALA A 458 -13.34 -4.59 -16.23
N LEU A 459 -14.53 -5.17 -16.03
CA LEU A 459 -15.74 -4.42 -15.71
C LEU A 459 -15.62 -3.68 -14.36
N ALA A 460 -15.08 -4.34 -13.33
CA ALA A 460 -14.83 -3.74 -12.02
C ALA A 460 -13.92 -2.51 -12.12
N THR A 461 -12.85 -2.60 -12.91
CA THR A 461 -11.91 -1.49 -13.11
C THR A 461 -12.57 -0.32 -13.85
N LEU A 462 -13.32 -0.60 -14.93
CA LEU A 462 -13.99 0.46 -15.71
C LEU A 462 -15.09 1.16 -14.91
N VAL A 463 -15.88 0.41 -14.13
CA VAL A 463 -16.91 0.99 -13.25
C VAL A 463 -16.25 1.83 -12.15
N ALA A 464 -15.16 1.36 -11.55
CA ALA A 464 -14.41 2.13 -10.57
C ALA A 464 -13.85 3.43 -11.17
N TYR A 465 -13.22 3.35 -12.35
CA TYR A 465 -12.66 4.50 -13.06
C TYR A 465 -13.72 5.54 -13.41
N ARG A 466 -14.87 5.11 -13.98
CA ARG A 466 -15.97 6.02 -14.34
C ARG A 466 -16.57 6.71 -13.12
N GLU A 467 -16.56 6.08 -11.94
CA GLU A 467 -16.99 6.72 -10.69
C GLU A 467 -16.03 7.82 -10.24
N MET A 468 -14.73 7.64 -10.50
CA MET A 468 -13.68 8.59 -10.17
C MET A 468 -13.59 9.74 -11.20
N ARG A 469 -14.20 9.58 -12.37
CA ARG A 469 -14.25 10.56 -13.46
C ARG A 469 -15.31 11.63 -13.17
N GLY A 470 -15.02 12.50 -12.20
CA GLY A 470 -15.84 13.66 -11.84
C GLY A 470 -15.00 14.94 -11.68
N PRO A 471 -15.62 16.13 -11.68
CA PRO A 471 -14.90 17.38 -11.48
C PRO A 471 -14.26 17.42 -10.08
N TRP A 472 -13.08 18.05 -9.97
CA TRP A 472 -12.43 18.26 -8.69
C TRP A 472 -13.31 19.14 -7.79
N MET A 473 -13.76 18.59 -6.66
CA MET A 473 -14.43 19.34 -5.58
C MET A 473 -13.62 19.31 -4.27
N GLY A 474 -12.36 18.85 -4.32
CA GLY A 474 -11.47 18.77 -3.18
C GLY A 474 -10.93 17.35 -2.89
N PHE A 475 -10.06 17.27 -1.87
CA PHE A 475 -9.49 16.01 -1.44
C PHE A 475 -10.56 15.04 -0.91
N ARG A 476 -11.52 15.54 -0.13
CA ARG A 476 -12.62 14.74 0.43
C ARG A 476 -13.51 14.10 -0.64
N SER A 477 -13.83 14.84 -1.71
CA SER A 477 -14.63 14.27 -2.80
C SER A 477 -13.88 13.17 -3.53
N SER A 478 -12.57 13.36 -3.76
CA SER A 478 -11.71 12.37 -4.41
C SER A 478 -11.49 11.12 -3.55
N LEU A 479 -11.45 11.29 -2.23
CA LEU A 479 -11.40 10.17 -1.29
C LEU A 479 -12.69 9.36 -1.37
N TRP A 480 -13.84 10.05 -1.35
CA TRP A 480 -15.14 9.40 -1.39
C TRP A 480 -15.40 8.68 -2.72
N SER A 481 -15.08 9.30 -3.85
CA SER A 481 -15.18 8.65 -5.16
C SER A 481 -14.24 7.45 -5.27
N GLY A 482 -13.04 7.53 -4.67
CA GLY A 482 -12.10 6.41 -4.58
C GLY A 482 -12.67 5.22 -3.81
N LEU A 483 -13.19 5.47 -2.59
CA LEU A 483 -13.82 4.44 -1.75
C LEU A 483 -15.05 3.82 -2.42
N TRP A 484 -15.89 4.64 -3.04
CA TRP A 484 -17.11 4.16 -3.68
C TRP A 484 -16.83 3.42 -5.00
N GLY A 485 -15.84 3.89 -5.76
CA GLY A 485 -15.31 3.18 -6.93
C GLY A 485 -14.72 1.82 -6.57
N TRP A 486 -13.95 1.74 -5.48
CA TRP A 486 -13.50 0.46 -4.91
C TRP A 486 -14.68 -0.44 -4.53
N PHE A 487 -15.66 0.07 -3.78
CA PHE A 487 -16.80 -0.72 -3.33
C PHE A 487 -17.60 -1.30 -4.51
N LYS A 488 -17.92 -0.48 -5.51
CA LYS A 488 -18.62 -0.92 -6.73
C LYS A 488 -17.83 -1.99 -7.48
N GLY A 489 -16.53 -1.80 -7.68
CA GLY A 489 -15.67 -2.79 -8.34
C GLY A 489 -15.53 -4.09 -7.53
N PHE A 490 -15.46 -3.98 -6.21
CA PHE A 490 -15.39 -5.13 -5.30
C PHE A 490 -16.67 -5.99 -5.34
N VAL A 491 -17.86 -5.37 -5.35
CA VAL A 491 -19.14 -6.07 -5.51
C VAL A 491 -19.19 -6.83 -6.84
N ILE A 492 -18.73 -6.21 -7.93
CA ILE A 492 -18.64 -6.89 -9.25
C ILE A 492 -17.69 -8.08 -9.17
N CYS A 493 -16.54 -7.94 -8.50
CA CYS A 493 -15.61 -9.06 -8.32
C CYS A 493 -16.21 -10.19 -7.47
N ILE A 494 -16.98 -9.90 -6.41
CA ILE A 494 -17.67 -10.93 -5.62
C ILE A 494 -18.62 -11.75 -6.49
N CYS A 495 -19.40 -11.10 -7.37
CA CYS A 495 -20.25 -11.81 -8.33
C CYS A 495 -19.44 -12.77 -9.20
N GLY A 496 -18.30 -12.31 -9.75
CA GLY A 496 -17.42 -13.15 -10.54
C GLY A 496 -16.79 -14.30 -9.75
N ILE A 497 -16.40 -14.05 -8.50
CA ILE A 497 -15.86 -15.08 -7.59
C ILE A 497 -16.89 -16.18 -7.38
N LEU A 498 -18.15 -15.84 -7.09
CA LEU A 498 -19.23 -16.81 -6.90
C LEU A 498 -19.39 -17.68 -8.15
N PHE A 499 -19.43 -17.09 -9.35
CA PHE A 499 -19.54 -17.86 -10.59
C PHE A 499 -18.32 -18.77 -10.84
N ILE A 500 -17.09 -18.27 -10.73
CA ILE A 500 -15.88 -19.06 -10.99
C ILE A 500 -15.77 -20.23 -10.02
N THR A 501 -15.97 -19.97 -8.73
CA THR A 501 -15.88 -21.00 -7.68
C THR A 501 -16.94 -22.07 -7.83
N SER A 502 -18.18 -21.71 -8.23
CA SER A 502 -19.20 -22.70 -8.56
C SER A 502 -18.90 -23.45 -9.86
N LEU A 503 -18.44 -22.78 -10.92
CA LEU A 503 -18.14 -23.45 -12.19
C LEU A 503 -17.00 -24.47 -12.09
N LEU A 504 -16.02 -24.19 -11.24
CA LEU A 504 -14.86 -25.04 -11.01
C LEU A 504 -15.07 -26.05 -9.87
N TYR A 505 -16.23 -26.05 -9.19
CA TYR A 505 -16.53 -26.98 -8.11
C TYR A 505 -16.72 -28.42 -8.63
N ASP A 506 -15.58 -29.09 -8.78
CA ASP A 506 -15.44 -30.48 -9.19
C ASP A 506 -14.15 -31.04 -8.60
N LEU A 507 -14.20 -32.31 -8.24
CA LEU A 507 -13.08 -33.00 -7.60
C LEU A 507 -11.81 -33.00 -8.46
N LYS A 508 -11.93 -33.02 -9.80
CA LYS A 508 -10.77 -32.95 -10.71
C LYS A 508 -9.96 -31.65 -10.51
N PHE A 509 -10.63 -30.53 -10.26
CA PHE A 509 -9.98 -29.24 -10.04
C PHE A 509 -9.51 -29.07 -8.59
N LEU A 510 -10.28 -29.55 -7.61
CA LEU A 510 -9.90 -29.55 -6.18
C LEU A 510 -8.63 -30.37 -5.93
N LEU A 511 -8.54 -31.54 -6.57
CA LEU A 511 -7.36 -32.42 -6.50
C LEU A 511 -6.23 -32.01 -7.45
N LYS A 512 -6.35 -30.89 -8.17
CA LYS A 512 -5.33 -30.39 -9.11
C LYS A 512 -4.97 -31.40 -10.22
N LEU A 513 -5.84 -32.40 -10.46
CA LEU A 513 -5.70 -33.37 -11.55
C LEU A 513 -5.81 -32.67 -12.90
N ASP A 514 -6.69 -31.66 -12.95
CA ASP A 514 -6.79 -30.74 -14.06
C ASP A 514 -6.60 -29.31 -13.54
N GLN A 515 -5.68 -28.55 -14.15
CA GLN A 515 -5.40 -27.18 -13.76
C GLN A 515 -6.04 -26.20 -14.72
N PHE A 516 -6.50 -25.08 -14.17
CA PHE A 516 -6.91 -23.94 -14.97
C PHE A 516 -5.69 -23.36 -15.70
N MET A 517 -5.51 -23.73 -16.98
CA MET A 517 -4.38 -23.32 -17.83
C MET A 517 -4.43 -21.83 -18.24
N GLY A 518 -5.57 -21.17 -18.06
CA GLY A 518 -5.82 -19.80 -18.52
C GLY A 518 -5.26 -18.69 -17.64
N VAL A 519 -4.53 -19.01 -16.56
CA VAL A 519 -4.05 -18.01 -15.57
C VAL A 519 -3.28 -16.87 -16.24
N LYS A 520 -2.36 -17.17 -17.16
CA LYS A 520 -1.58 -16.12 -17.85
C LYS A 520 -2.46 -15.20 -18.71
N ALA A 521 -3.42 -15.76 -19.44
CA ALA A 521 -4.35 -14.99 -20.25
C ALA A 521 -5.26 -14.10 -19.36
N ALA A 522 -5.70 -14.61 -18.21
CA ALA A 522 -6.49 -13.87 -17.23
C ALA A 522 -5.75 -12.68 -16.60
N PHE A 523 -4.40 -12.64 -16.68
CA PHE A 523 -3.62 -11.47 -16.24
C PHE A 523 -3.47 -10.40 -17.33
N ILE A 524 -3.48 -10.77 -18.61
CA ILE A 524 -3.17 -9.87 -19.72
C ILE A 524 -4.44 -9.28 -20.33
N LEU A 525 -5.44 -10.13 -20.59
CA LEU A 525 -6.64 -9.74 -21.33
C LEU A 525 -7.46 -8.64 -20.62
N PRO A 526 -7.70 -8.67 -19.29
CA PRO A 526 -8.44 -7.60 -18.62
C PRO A 526 -7.74 -6.26 -18.74
N LEU A 527 -6.42 -6.27 -18.56
CA LEU A 527 -5.59 -5.07 -18.66
C LEU A 527 -5.67 -4.49 -20.08
N ALA A 528 -5.52 -5.33 -21.10
CA ALA A 528 -5.65 -4.91 -22.49
C ALA A 528 -7.03 -4.32 -22.80
N ILE A 529 -8.12 -4.96 -22.34
CA ILE A 529 -9.49 -4.47 -22.52
C ILE A 529 -9.68 -3.11 -21.83
N VAL A 530 -9.28 -2.99 -20.56
CA VAL A 530 -9.41 -1.74 -19.79
C VAL A 530 -8.64 -0.61 -20.47
N MET A 531 -7.41 -0.88 -20.92
CA MET A 531 -6.59 0.09 -21.62
C MET A 531 -7.25 0.53 -22.93
N LEU A 532 -7.74 -0.39 -23.76
CA LEU A 532 -8.41 -0.04 -25.02
C LEU A 532 -9.64 0.84 -24.80
N VAL A 533 -10.48 0.51 -23.81
CA VAL A 533 -11.67 1.32 -23.48
C VAL A 533 -11.27 2.70 -22.98
N TYR A 534 -10.26 2.78 -22.12
CA TYR A 534 -9.73 4.06 -21.62
C TYR A 534 -9.23 4.96 -22.75
N LEU A 535 -8.43 4.41 -23.68
CA LEU A 535 -7.93 5.15 -24.84
C LEU A 535 -9.07 5.69 -25.71
N ALA A 536 -10.10 4.87 -25.96
CA ALA A 536 -11.28 5.26 -26.73
C ALA A 536 -12.11 6.35 -26.02
N GLU A 537 -12.27 6.26 -24.69
CA GLU A 537 -13.03 7.21 -23.88
C GLU A 537 -12.36 8.58 -23.70
N GLU A 538 -11.04 8.65 -23.82
CA GLU A 538 -10.26 9.90 -23.79
C GLU A 538 -10.11 10.51 -25.20
N GLY A 539 -10.73 9.90 -26.23
CA GLY A 539 -10.69 10.42 -27.60
C GLY A 539 -9.30 10.40 -28.23
N MET A 540 -8.38 9.56 -27.73
CA MET A 540 -7.04 9.45 -28.29
C MET A 540 -7.10 8.64 -29.59
N ASP A 541 -7.08 9.37 -30.71
CA ASP A 541 -7.14 8.83 -32.07
C ASP A 541 -5.96 7.87 -32.34
N ILE A 542 -6.14 6.84 -33.18
CA ILE A 542 -5.07 5.89 -33.56
C ILE A 542 -3.86 6.62 -34.18
N LYS A 543 -4.06 7.84 -34.71
CA LYS A 543 -3.00 8.75 -35.17
C LYS A 543 -1.98 9.13 -34.08
N TRP A 544 -2.29 8.96 -32.80
CA TRP A 544 -1.32 9.12 -31.70
C TRP A 544 -0.14 8.13 -31.83
N LEU A 545 -0.37 6.95 -32.42
CA LEU A 545 0.70 5.98 -32.76
C LEU A 545 1.64 6.50 -33.87
N GLY A 546 1.22 7.52 -34.63
CA GLY A 546 2.03 8.17 -35.66
C GLY A 546 2.92 9.31 -35.15
N ARG A 547 2.91 9.63 -33.85
CA ARG A 547 3.84 10.60 -33.27
C ARG A 547 5.26 9.99 -33.21
N PRO A 548 6.31 10.78 -33.51
CA PRO A 548 7.67 10.29 -33.42
C PRO A 548 7.95 9.82 -31.98
N ILE A 549 8.26 8.53 -31.83
CA ILE A 549 8.62 7.92 -30.56
C ILE A 549 9.98 8.49 -30.16
N THR A 550 10.02 9.30 -29.10
CA THR A 550 11.31 9.76 -28.55
C THR A 550 12.02 8.61 -27.85
N VAL A 551 13.35 8.67 -27.74
CA VAL A 551 14.17 7.65 -27.04
C VAL A 551 13.69 7.42 -25.61
N ILE A 552 13.18 8.47 -24.94
CA ILE A 552 12.60 8.39 -23.60
C ILE A 552 11.34 7.52 -23.58
N HIS A 553 10.45 7.64 -24.57
CA HIS A 553 9.27 6.78 -24.67
C HIS A 553 9.64 5.32 -24.95
N LEU A 554 10.67 5.07 -25.78
CA LEU A 554 11.18 3.72 -26.04
C LEU A 554 11.74 3.10 -24.75
N PHE A 555 12.51 3.87 -23.98
CA PHE A 555 13.10 3.45 -22.71
C PHE A 555 12.03 3.17 -21.64
N LEU A 556 11.05 4.07 -21.46
CA LEU A 556 9.89 3.85 -20.59
C LEU A 556 9.07 2.63 -21.00
N GLY A 557 8.84 2.46 -22.31
CA GLY A 557 8.16 1.29 -22.87
C GLY A 557 8.90 -0.01 -22.53
N LEU A 558 10.23 -0.03 -22.66
CA LEU A 558 11.06 -1.20 -22.34
C LEU A 558 11.04 -1.52 -20.84
N ILE A 559 11.04 -0.50 -19.97
CA ILE A 559 10.88 -0.67 -18.53
C ILE A 559 9.51 -1.26 -18.21
N ILE A 560 8.43 -0.71 -18.78
CA ILE A 560 7.07 -1.21 -18.57
C ILE A 560 6.94 -2.67 -19.05
N LEU A 561 7.46 -3.00 -20.23
CA LEU A 561 7.50 -4.37 -20.76
C LEU A 561 8.31 -5.30 -19.86
N GLY A 562 9.47 -4.84 -19.36
CA GLY A 562 10.28 -5.57 -18.40
C GLY A 562 9.54 -5.84 -17.09
N LEU A 563 8.85 -4.84 -16.54
CA LEU A 563 8.04 -4.95 -15.32
C LEU A 563 6.85 -5.90 -15.51
N ILE A 564 6.15 -5.82 -16.64
CA ILE A 564 5.06 -6.74 -17.01
C ILE A 564 5.60 -8.17 -17.19
N GLY A 565 6.76 -8.31 -17.85
CA GLY A 565 7.44 -9.60 -18.02
C GLY A 565 7.80 -10.24 -16.68
N ILE A 566 8.43 -9.48 -15.78
CA ILE A 566 8.73 -9.91 -14.41
C ILE A 566 7.44 -10.27 -13.66
N TYR A 567 6.39 -9.46 -13.77
CA TYR A 567 5.10 -9.71 -13.14
C TYR A 567 4.45 -11.04 -13.59
N ILE A 568 4.51 -11.35 -14.89
CA ILE A 568 4.00 -12.60 -15.47
C ILE A 568 4.88 -13.79 -15.07
N ILE A 569 6.20 -13.63 -15.08
CA ILE A 569 7.12 -14.70 -14.66
C ILE A 569 6.93 -15.02 -13.17
N ARG A 570 6.67 -14.00 -12.33
CA ARG A 570 6.40 -14.14 -10.89
C ARG A 570 4.95 -14.48 -10.54
N SER A 571 4.04 -14.58 -11.51
CA SER A 571 2.67 -15.07 -11.25
C SER A 571 2.59 -16.61 -11.23
N GLY A 572 3.65 -17.30 -11.70
CA GLY A 572 3.80 -18.75 -11.60
C GLY A 572 4.35 -19.23 -10.25
N ASN A 573 4.02 -20.47 -9.89
CA ASN A 573 4.35 -21.07 -8.58
C ASN A 573 5.78 -21.67 -8.46
N THR A 574 6.66 -21.49 -9.45
CA THR A 574 7.89 -22.31 -9.60
C THR A 574 9.20 -21.53 -9.74
N THR A 575 9.24 -20.23 -9.44
CA THR A 575 10.47 -19.44 -9.60
C THR A 575 11.15 -19.18 -8.25
N ALA A 576 12.10 -20.06 -7.91
CA ALA A 576 12.93 -19.98 -6.71
C ALA A 576 14.13 -19.00 -6.80
N GLY A 577 14.30 -18.28 -7.92
CA GLY A 577 15.60 -17.64 -8.24
C GLY A 577 15.75 -16.12 -8.06
N LEU A 578 14.69 -15.35 -7.75
CA LEU A 578 14.73 -13.87 -7.74
C LEU A 578 14.01 -13.29 -6.52
N ARG A 579 14.40 -13.69 -5.30
CA ARG A 579 13.87 -13.11 -4.06
C ARG A 579 14.82 -12.07 -3.50
N VAL A 580 14.27 -10.88 -3.20
CA VAL A 580 14.98 -9.81 -2.47
C VAL A 580 14.82 -10.11 -0.97
N GLY A 581 15.91 -10.07 -0.20
CA GLY A 581 15.91 -10.48 1.22
C GLY A 581 14.86 -9.77 2.10
N ALA A 582 14.54 -8.51 1.80
CA ALA A 582 13.50 -7.75 2.50
C ALA A 582 12.07 -8.30 2.27
N GLU A 583 11.79 -8.88 1.09
CA GLU A 583 10.49 -9.49 0.80
C GLU A 583 10.26 -10.72 1.68
N ASP A 584 11.30 -11.54 1.90
CA ASP A 584 11.19 -12.73 2.74
C ASP A 584 10.96 -12.39 4.23
N GLN A 585 11.52 -11.29 4.74
CA GLN A 585 11.28 -10.82 6.11
C GLN A 585 9.86 -10.28 6.31
N ILE A 586 9.38 -9.41 5.42
CA ILE A 586 7.99 -8.92 5.44
C ILE A 586 7.02 -10.09 5.33
N ARG A 587 7.35 -11.04 4.45
CA ARG A 587 6.58 -12.26 4.25
C ARG A 587 6.54 -13.09 5.53
N GLU A 588 7.67 -13.34 6.19
CA GLU A 588 7.74 -14.07 7.47
C GLU A 588 6.92 -13.38 8.57
N TRP A 589 7.08 -12.06 8.74
CA TRP A 589 6.31 -11.26 9.70
C TRP A 589 4.79 -11.31 9.46
N LEU A 590 4.35 -11.23 8.20
CA LEU A 590 2.94 -11.37 7.84
C LEU A 590 2.40 -12.78 8.13
N GLU A 591 3.24 -13.82 8.08
CA GLU A 591 2.82 -15.20 8.38
C GLU A 591 2.69 -15.47 9.88
N THR A 592 3.53 -14.82 10.69
CA THR A 592 3.47 -14.95 12.15
C THR A 592 2.32 -14.12 12.74
N THR A 593 1.98 -13.00 12.10
CA THR A 593 0.96 -12.07 12.61
C THR A 593 -0.44 -12.37 12.07
N LEU A 594 -0.56 -12.84 10.82
CA LEU A 594 -1.85 -13.07 10.16
C LEU A 594 -2.05 -14.55 9.84
N VAL A 595 -3.27 -15.04 10.08
CA VAL A 595 -3.67 -16.44 9.79
C VAL A 595 -3.54 -16.77 8.30
N SER A 596 -3.75 -15.82 7.37
CA SER A 596 -3.53 -16.00 5.93
C SER A 596 -2.88 -14.75 5.35
N ARG A 597 -1.72 -14.89 4.71
CA ARG A 597 -0.99 -13.73 4.16
C ARG A 597 -1.79 -13.07 3.03
N PRO A 598 -1.96 -11.73 3.03
CA PRO A 598 -2.48 -11.02 1.86
C PRO A 598 -1.49 -11.13 0.69
N ARG A 599 -1.99 -11.00 -0.54
CA ARG A 599 -1.10 -10.96 -1.69
C ARG A 599 -0.36 -9.63 -1.71
N THR A 600 0.97 -9.69 -1.79
CA THR A 600 1.86 -8.51 -1.84
C THR A 600 1.45 -7.50 -2.91
N LYS A 601 0.95 -8.01 -4.05
CA LYS A 601 0.52 -7.20 -5.19
C LYS A 601 -0.74 -6.36 -4.91
N GLU A 602 -1.61 -6.81 -4.01
CA GLU A 602 -2.82 -6.07 -3.64
C GLU A 602 -2.45 -4.86 -2.78
N PHE A 603 -1.68 -5.06 -1.71
CA PHE A 603 -1.37 -4.00 -0.74
C PHE A 603 -0.31 -3.00 -1.23
N LEU A 604 0.67 -3.44 -2.01
CA LEU A 604 1.77 -2.57 -2.49
C LEU A 604 1.45 -1.82 -3.78
N ILE A 605 0.66 -2.43 -4.67
CA ILE A 605 0.42 -1.88 -6.01
C ILE A 605 -1.05 -1.57 -6.19
N GLY A 606 -1.93 -2.55 -5.96
CA GLY A 606 -3.35 -2.46 -6.26
C GLY A 606 -4.08 -1.31 -5.59
N TYR A 607 -4.16 -1.31 -4.25
CA TYR A 607 -4.86 -0.26 -3.51
C TYR A 607 -4.22 1.13 -3.64
N PRO A 608 -2.88 1.29 -3.51
CA PRO A 608 -2.22 2.57 -3.77
C PRO A 608 -2.54 3.14 -5.15
N SER A 609 -2.57 2.29 -6.17
CA SER A 609 -2.90 2.71 -7.53
C SER A 609 -4.35 3.16 -7.67
N LEU A 610 -5.30 2.48 -7.00
CA LEU A 610 -6.71 2.86 -7.03
C LEU A 610 -6.95 4.25 -6.45
N PHE A 611 -6.38 4.56 -5.28
CA PHE A 611 -6.59 5.86 -4.65
C PHE A 611 -5.82 7.00 -5.33
N LEU A 612 -4.62 6.74 -5.87
CA LEU A 612 -3.92 7.70 -6.73
C LEU A 612 -4.66 7.95 -8.03
N LEU A 613 -5.23 6.92 -8.66
CA LEU A 613 -6.08 7.08 -9.84
C LEU A 613 -7.26 8.00 -9.53
N SER A 614 -7.90 7.85 -8.37
CA SER A 614 -8.99 8.73 -7.95
C SER A 614 -8.56 10.19 -7.85
N LEU A 615 -7.42 10.45 -7.19
CA LEU A 615 -6.83 11.78 -7.07
C LEU A 615 -6.51 12.38 -8.44
N LEU A 616 -5.78 11.65 -9.30
CA LEU A 616 -5.36 12.11 -10.62
C LEU A 616 -6.53 12.31 -11.59
N SER A 617 -7.58 11.49 -11.47
CA SER A 617 -8.79 11.61 -12.30
C SER A 617 -9.53 12.89 -11.98
N ALA A 618 -9.67 13.22 -10.69
CA ALA A 618 -10.28 14.46 -10.28
C ALA A 618 -9.42 15.68 -10.69
N LEU A 619 -8.09 15.56 -10.66
CA LEU A 619 -7.16 16.60 -11.13
C LEU A 619 -7.04 16.75 -12.66
N GLY A 620 -7.66 15.87 -13.45
CA GLY A 620 -7.59 15.93 -14.92
C GLY A 620 -6.23 15.55 -15.51
N ALA A 621 -5.40 14.81 -14.78
CA ALA A 621 -4.03 14.48 -15.20
C ALA A 621 -4.01 13.40 -16.30
N GLY A 622 -4.18 13.79 -17.56
CA GLY A 622 -4.31 12.94 -18.77
C GLY A 622 -3.57 11.59 -18.76
N VAL A 623 -2.38 11.52 -19.37
CA VAL A 623 -1.63 10.26 -19.57
C VAL A 623 -1.09 9.68 -18.25
N ALA A 624 -0.90 10.52 -17.23
CA ALA A 624 -0.42 10.10 -15.91
C ALA A 624 -1.35 9.07 -15.22
N LYS A 625 -2.63 9.00 -15.60
CA LYS A 625 -3.60 8.01 -15.10
C LYS A 625 -3.28 6.56 -15.50
N ILE A 626 -2.64 6.34 -16.65
CA ILE A 626 -2.44 5.01 -17.25
C ILE A 626 -1.80 3.97 -16.30
N PRO A 627 -0.64 4.22 -15.67
CA PRO A 627 -0.01 3.23 -14.80
C PRO A 627 -0.89 2.89 -13.58
N PHE A 628 -1.63 3.86 -13.05
CA PHE A 628 -2.50 3.67 -11.90
C PHE A 628 -3.81 2.97 -12.26
N LEU A 629 -4.31 3.17 -13.48
CA LEU A 629 -5.40 2.36 -14.06
C LEU A 629 -4.97 0.89 -14.20
N GLY A 630 -3.75 0.65 -14.70
CA GLY A 630 -3.18 -0.69 -14.77
C GLY A 630 -3.01 -1.35 -13.40
N GLY A 631 -2.49 -0.62 -12.42
CA GLY A 631 -2.39 -1.09 -11.03
C GLY A 631 -3.75 -1.40 -10.40
N THR A 632 -4.76 -0.57 -10.68
CA THR A 632 -6.15 -0.81 -10.26
C THR A 632 -6.72 -2.08 -10.90
N CYS A 633 -6.40 -2.35 -12.17
CA CYS A 633 -6.79 -3.60 -12.81
C CYS A 633 -6.11 -4.81 -12.16
N ILE A 634 -4.81 -4.69 -11.83
CA ILE A 634 -4.05 -5.73 -11.12
C ILE A 634 -4.67 -6.04 -9.75
N LEU A 635 -5.23 -5.05 -9.04
CA LEU A 635 -5.96 -5.26 -7.79
C LEU A 635 -7.09 -6.28 -7.98
N TYR A 636 -8.00 -6.00 -8.92
CA TYR A 636 -9.16 -6.86 -9.15
C TYR A 636 -8.79 -8.22 -9.76
N ILE A 637 -7.78 -8.26 -10.63
CA ILE A 637 -7.25 -9.53 -11.15
C ILE A 637 -6.68 -10.36 -9.99
N SER A 638 -5.92 -9.76 -9.06
CA SER A 638 -5.35 -10.49 -7.93
C SER A 638 -6.43 -11.06 -7.01
N ILE A 639 -7.47 -10.27 -6.71
CA ILE A 639 -8.62 -10.72 -5.90
C ILE A 639 -9.28 -11.91 -6.59
N MET A 640 -9.59 -11.81 -7.89
CA MET A 640 -10.23 -12.88 -8.65
C MET A 640 -9.37 -14.15 -8.72
N ASN A 641 -8.07 -13.98 -9.03
CA ASN A 641 -7.13 -15.08 -9.16
C ASN A 641 -6.90 -15.84 -7.83
N THR A 642 -7.23 -15.25 -6.68
CA THR A 642 -7.20 -15.97 -5.40
C THR A 642 -8.16 -17.16 -5.40
N PHE A 643 -9.31 -17.03 -6.09
CA PHE A 643 -10.34 -18.06 -6.16
C PHE A 643 -10.23 -18.97 -7.38
N CYS A 644 -9.46 -18.59 -8.40
CA CYS A 644 -9.11 -19.50 -9.52
C CYS A 644 -8.24 -20.69 -9.07
N HIS A 645 -7.52 -20.54 -7.94
CA HIS A 645 -6.77 -21.62 -7.31
C HIS A 645 -7.66 -22.44 -6.39
N ILE A 646 -8.60 -23.18 -6.97
CA ILE A 646 -9.70 -23.81 -6.22
C ILE A 646 -9.28 -24.85 -5.17
N HIS A 647 -8.05 -25.37 -5.25
CA HIS A 647 -7.50 -26.28 -4.24
C HIS A 647 -7.29 -25.65 -2.85
N SER A 648 -7.33 -24.31 -2.74
CA SER A 648 -7.35 -23.64 -1.44
C SER A 648 -8.78 -23.62 -0.88
N PRO A 649 -8.99 -23.92 0.42
CA PRO A 649 -10.31 -23.82 1.02
C PRO A 649 -10.94 -22.43 0.83
N LEU A 650 -12.25 -22.39 0.67
CA LEU A 650 -13.00 -21.17 0.39
C LEU A 650 -12.86 -20.16 1.54
N SER A 651 -12.94 -20.63 2.79
CA SER A 651 -12.80 -19.81 3.99
C SER A 651 -11.44 -19.10 4.08
N ILE A 652 -10.35 -19.82 3.78
CA ILE A 652 -8.99 -19.26 3.76
C ILE A 652 -8.82 -18.24 2.63
N SER A 653 -9.45 -18.48 1.49
CA SER A 653 -9.43 -17.56 0.35
C SER A 653 -10.18 -16.25 0.66
N VAL A 654 -11.33 -16.33 1.35
CA VAL A 654 -12.07 -15.16 1.85
C VAL A 654 -11.23 -14.39 2.87
N LEU A 655 -10.62 -15.07 3.84
CA LEU A 655 -9.76 -14.43 4.85
C LEU A 655 -8.56 -13.74 4.20
N ARG A 656 -7.98 -14.31 3.14
CA ARG A 656 -6.89 -13.68 2.39
C ARG A 656 -7.31 -12.34 1.78
N VAL A 657 -8.50 -12.28 1.17
CA VAL A 657 -9.03 -11.03 0.62
C VAL A 657 -9.32 -10.02 1.73
N PHE A 658 -9.92 -10.46 2.83
CA PHE A 658 -10.15 -9.60 4.00
C PHE A 658 -8.86 -8.97 4.51
N ASN A 659 -7.81 -9.77 4.71
CA ASN A 659 -6.50 -9.25 5.11
C ASN A 659 -5.89 -8.32 4.06
N GLY A 660 -6.14 -8.57 2.77
CA GLY A 660 -5.75 -7.69 1.66
C GLY A 660 -6.44 -6.32 1.75
N ILE A 661 -7.73 -6.29 2.09
CA ILE A 661 -8.50 -5.04 2.30
C ILE A 661 -7.96 -4.29 3.52
N MET A 662 -7.81 -4.97 4.65
CA MET A 662 -7.39 -4.35 5.93
C MET A 662 -5.99 -3.75 5.85
N THR A 663 -5.09 -4.34 5.06
CA THR A 663 -3.74 -3.80 4.85
C THR A 663 -3.70 -2.80 3.70
N GLY A 664 -4.45 -3.05 2.62
CA GLY A 664 -4.37 -2.29 1.39
C GLY A 664 -5.08 -0.94 1.41
N ILE A 665 -6.26 -0.81 2.03
CA ILE A 665 -6.94 0.48 2.10
C ILE A 665 -6.10 1.51 2.87
N PRO A 666 -5.59 1.23 4.09
CA PRO A 666 -4.75 2.19 4.80
C PRO A 666 -3.49 2.59 4.03
N THR A 667 -2.79 1.64 3.40
CA THR A 667 -1.62 1.97 2.58
C THR A 667 -1.99 2.85 1.39
N GLY A 668 -3.12 2.57 0.73
CA GLY A 668 -3.62 3.39 -0.35
C GLY A 668 -3.99 4.82 0.06
N LEU A 669 -4.59 4.99 1.24
CA LEU A 669 -4.92 6.31 1.79
C LEU A 669 -3.68 7.13 2.13
N VAL A 670 -2.65 6.51 2.71
CA VAL A 670 -1.37 7.17 3.00
C VAL A 670 -0.72 7.65 1.70
N VAL A 671 -0.67 6.78 0.69
CA VAL A 671 -0.09 7.13 -0.63
C VAL A 671 -0.90 8.24 -1.31
N MET A 672 -2.23 8.24 -1.21
CA MET A 672 -3.07 9.32 -1.71
C MET A 672 -2.82 10.65 -0.99
N GLY A 673 -2.64 10.62 0.33
CA GLY A 673 -2.29 11.81 1.11
C GLY A 673 -0.93 12.40 0.70
N ILE A 674 0.09 11.54 0.52
CA ILE A 674 1.40 11.94 0.00
C ILE A 674 1.27 12.53 -1.41
N GLY A 675 0.52 11.86 -2.29
CA GLY A 675 0.27 12.35 -3.65
C GLY A 675 -0.43 13.70 -3.67
N TYR A 676 -1.41 13.92 -2.78
CA TYR A 676 -2.09 15.21 -2.64
C TYR A 676 -1.14 16.29 -2.11
N PHE A 677 -0.28 15.97 -1.15
CA PHE A 677 0.71 16.89 -0.63
C PHE A 677 1.75 17.30 -1.69
N ILE A 678 2.23 16.35 -2.49
CA ILE A 678 3.11 16.63 -3.64
C ILE A 678 2.38 17.53 -4.65
N TYR A 679 1.11 17.26 -4.95
CA TYR A 679 0.31 18.11 -5.83
C TYR A 679 0.23 19.56 -5.31
N LEU A 680 -0.02 19.76 -4.00
CA LEU A 680 -0.03 21.10 -3.39
C LEU A 680 1.30 21.82 -3.58
N ILE A 681 2.42 21.12 -3.39
CA ILE A 681 3.77 21.67 -3.61
C ILE A 681 3.98 22.04 -5.08
N THR A 682 3.57 21.20 -6.03
CA THR A 682 3.74 21.49 -7.47
C THR A 682 2.92 22.69 -7.93
N LYS A 683 1.77 22.98 -7.30
CA LYS A 683 0.92 24.13 -7.65
C LYS A 683 1.59 25.47 -7.30
N VAL A 684 2.43 25.45 -6.28
CA VAL A 684 3.09 26.64 -5.73
C VAL A 684 4.60 26.65 -6.03
N TRP A 685 5.06 25.74 -6.87
CA TRP A 685 6.47 25.58 -7.22
C TRP A 685 6.97 26.79 -7.99
N GLY A 686 8.12 27.32 -7.58
CA GLY A 686 8.76 28.43 -8.30
C GLY A 686 8.18 29.81 -7.97
N ARG A 687 7.40 29.92 -6.88
CA ARG A 687 6.75 31.16 -6.44
C ARG A 687 7.39 31.72 -5.17
N ASP A 688 7.24 33.00 -4.92
CA ASP A 688 7.68 33.65 -3.68
C ASP A 688 6.53 33.77 -2.68
N LEU A 689 6.76 33.29 -1.45
CA LEU A 689 5.73 33.24 -0.41
C LEU A 689 5.78 34.49 0.46
N VAL A 690 4.70 35.25 0.50
CA VAL A 690 4.52 36.41 1.36
C VAL A 690 3.73 36.01 2.61
N VAL A 691 4.29 36.34 3.78
CA VAL A 691 3.70 36.03 5.09
C VAL A 691 3.36 37.33 5.81
N GLY A 692 2.11 37.51 6.21
CA GLY A 692 1.66 38.65 7.00
C GLY A 692 0.20 38.56 7.40
N TYR A 693 -0.34 39.64 7.98
CA TYR A 693 -1.74 39.71 8.41
C TYR A 693 -2.67 40.16 7.27
N TYR A 694 -2.61 39.44 6.14
CA TYR A 694 -3.35 39.78 4.91
C TYR A 694 -4.67 39.01 4.79
N GLY A 695 -5.63 39.54 4.03
CA GLY A 695 -6.99 39.02 3.87
C GLY A 695 -7.77 38.98 5.18
N CYS A 696 -7.51 39.95 6.07
CA CYS A 696 -8.17 40.07 7.38
C CYS A 696 -8.91 41.41 7.54
N GLY A 697 -9.09 42.16 6.45
CA GLY A 697 -9.84 43.43 6.41
C GLY A 697 -9.12 44.62 7.06
N ASN A 698 -7.82 44.54 7.34
CA ASN A 698 -7.04 45.66 7.87
C ASN A 698 -6.39 46.44 6.73
N LEU A 699 -6.96 47.59 6.39
CA LEU A 699 -6.52 48.40 5.25
C LEU A 699 -5.02 48.73 5.25
N GLY A 700 -4.42 48.88 6.43
CA GLY A 700 -2.99 49.13 6.56
C GLY A 700 -2.13 47.95 6.12
N ASP A 701 -2.47 46.74 6.55
CA ASP A 701 -1.74 45.54 6.14
C ASP A 701 -2.02 45.23 4.66
N GLU A 702 -3.25 45.46 4.17
CA GLU A 702 -3.56 45.34 2.73
C GLU A 702 -2.73 46.32 1.88
N ALA A 703 -2.46 47.54 2.36
CA ALA A 703 -1.61 48.51 1.68
C ALA A 703 -0.13 48.05 1.59
N ILE A 704 0.36 47.34 2.63
CA ILE A 704 1.69 46.72 2.59
C ILE A 704 1.74 45.63 1.51
N LEU A 705 0.70 44.80 1.41
CA LEU A 705 0.62 43.76 0.37
C LEU A 705 0.56 44.37 -1.03
N GLU A 706 -0.22 45.44 -1.21
CA GLU A 706 -0.31 46.20 -2.46
C GLU A 706 1.07 46.71 -2.90
N MET A 707 1.83 47.28 -1.97
CA MET A 707 3.20 47.73 -2.23
C MET A 707 4.15 46.58 -2.58
N ILE A 708 4.09 45.46 -1.86
CA ILE A 708 4.89 44.27 -2.20
C ILE A 708 4.52 43.78 -3.61
N GLY A 709 3.24 43.73 -3.95
CA GLY A 709 2.74 43.34 -5.27
C GLY A 709 3.22 44.24 -6.40
N LYS A 710 3.18 45.57 -6.18
CA LYS A 710 3.59 46.58 -7.16
C LYS A 710 5.10 46.60 -7.39
N GLU A 711 5.89 46.37 -6.35
CA GLU A 711 7.35 46.46 -6.39
C GLU A 711 8.03 45.13 -6.71
N HIS A 712 7.30 44.01 -6.68
CA HIS A 712 7.83 42.71 -7.06
C HIS A 712 8.16 42.64 -8.57
N PRO A 713 9.30 42.06 -8.98
CA PRO A 713 9.68 41.96 -10.39
C PRO A 713 8.65 41.22 -11.27
N ASP A 714 7.95 40.25 -10.68
CA ASP A 714 6.89 39.47 -11.35
C ASP A 714 5.77 39.15 -10.34
N SER A 715 4.73 39.99 -10.29
CA SER A 715 3.62 39.83 -9.34
C SER A 715 2.86 38.51 -9.50
N SER A 716 2.91 37.87 -10.68
CA SER A 716 2.26 36.57 -10.93
C SER A 716 2.93 35.41 -10.19
N ARG A 717 4.18 35.60 -9.75
CA ARG A 717 4.94 34.64 -8.94
C ARG A 717 4.71 34.81 -7.44
N LEU A 718 3.98 35.83 -7.01
CA LEU A 718 3.65 36.01 -5.60
C LEU A 718 2.55 35.05 -5.15
N LEU A 719 2.73 34.52 -3.95
CA LEU A 719 1.75 33.72 -3.25
C LEU A 719 1.66 34.22 -1.82
N VAL A 720 0.47 34.50 -1.30
CA VAL A 720 0.32 35.11 0.04
C VAL A 720 -0.42 34.20 1.01
N LEU A 721 0.04 34.12 2.26
CA LEU A 721 -0.76 33.54 3.35
C LEU A 721 -1.87 34.53 3.73
N SER A 722 -3.12 34.19 3.39
CA SER A 722 -4.28 35.07 3.53
C SER A 722 -5.34 34.48 4.46
N GLY A 723 -6.02 35.35 5.21
CA GLY A 723 -7.22 35.02 5.99
C GLY A 723 -8.45 34.78 5.12
N ASN A 724 -8.50 35.39 3.94
CA ASN A 724 -9.53 35.24 2.91
C ASN A 724 -8.89 35.27 1.51
N PRO A 725 -8.38 34.13 1.02
CA PRO A 725 -7.68 34.07 -0.27
C PRO A 725 -8.45 34.61 -1.48
N ARG A 726 -9.79 34.52 -1.45
CA ARG A 726 -10.63 34.98 -2.56
C ARG A 726 -10.65 36.50 -2.64
N GLU A 727 -10.89 37.16 -1.51
CA GLU A 727 -10.91 38.63 -1.41
C GLU A 727 -9.52 39.20 -1.69
N THR A 728 -8.46 38.55 -1.23
CA THR A 728 -7.08 38.97 -1.56
C THR A 728 -6.81 38.92 -3.05
N PHE A 729 -7.30 37.91 -3.76
CA PHE A 729 -7.17 37.83 -5.22
C PHE A 729 -8.02 38.91 -5.93
N GLU A 730 -9.25 39.15 -5.47
CA GLU A 730 -10.15 40.17 -6.03
C GLU A 730 -9.58 41.60 -5.85
N ASN A 731 -8.95 41.89 -4.72
CA ASN A 731 -8.42 43.22 -4.40
C ASN A 731 -7.02 43.49 -4.97
N HIS A 732 -6.13 42.48 -4.99
CA HIS A 732 -4.71 42.66 -5.34
C HIS A 732 -4.24 41.90 -6.58
N GLY A 733 -5.05 40.97 -7.10
CA GLY A 733 -4.64 40.08 -8.19
C GLY A 733 -3.57 39.05 -7.80
N ILE A 734 -3.33 38.86 -6.49
CA ILE A 734 -2.31 37.94 -5.95
C ILE A 734 -2.98 36.67 -5.45
N ASP A 735 -2.42 35.50 -5.80
CA ASP A 735 -2.93 34.21 -5.35
C ASP A 735 -2.75 34.02 -3.83
N GLY A 736 -3.82 33.64 -3.13
CA GLY A 736 -3.81 33.39 -1.68
C GLY A 736 -3.82 31.91 -1.29
N VAL A 737 -3.12 31.57 -0.21
CA VAL A 737 -3.22 30.31 0.52
C VAL A 737 -3.87 30.55 1.87
N ASP A 738 -4.87 29.75 2.24
CA ASP A 738 -5.52 29.85 3.54
C ASP A 738 -4.51 29.62 4.67
N ARG A 739 -4.25 30.69 5.43
CA ARG A 739 -3.29 30.72 6.53
C ARG A 739 -3.67 29.82 7.70
N LYS A 740 -4.94 29.41 7.82
CA LYS A 740 -5.46 28.52 8.86
C LYS A 740 -5.23 27.04 8.55
N ASN A 741 -4.91 26.68 7.31
CA ASN A 741 -4.68 25.30 6.90
C ASN A 741 -3.18 24.94 6.99
N PRO A 742 -2.73 24.19 8.01
CA PRO A 742 -1.31 23.93 8.24
C PRO A 742 -0.67 23.12 7.10
N ILE A 743 -1.41 22.20 6.46
CA ILE A 743 -0.89 21.39 5.36
C ILE A 743 -0.59 22.29 4.15
N CYS A 744 -1.49 23.24 3.85
CA CYS A 744 -1.27 24.20 2.77
C CYS A 744 -0.14 25.17 3.07
N VAL A 745 0.01 25.63 4.32
CA VAL A 745 1.12 26.49 4.75
C VAL A 745 2.46 25.77 4.57
N VAL A 746 2.59 24.52 5.06
CA VAL A 746 3.83 23.76 4.89
C VAL A 746 4.11 23.49 3.41
N ALA A 747 3.11 23.14 2.61
CA ALA A 747 3.28 22.95 1.17
C ALA A 747 3.71 24.25 0.45
N ALA A 748 3.14 25.40 0.83
CA ALA A 748 3.52 26.71 0.31
C ALA A 748 4.98 27.05 0.64
N ILE A 749 5.43 26.79 1.87
CA ILE A 749 6.82 26.99 2.27
C ILE A 749 7.75 26.07 1.46
N LEU A 750 7.46 24.77 1.39
CA LEU A 750 8.31 23.80 0.69
C LEU A 750 8.41 24.07 -0.82
N GLY A 751 7.31 24.49 -1.46
CA GLY A 751 7.28 24.81 -2.89
C GLY A 751 7.79 26.21 -3.24
N SER A 752 7.83 27.14 -2.27
CA SER A 752 8.33 28.50 -2.51
C SER A 752 9.83 28.53 -2.81
N GLU A 753 10.28 29.48 -3.62
CA GLU A 753 11.71 29.76 -3.82
C GLU A 753 12.25 30.56 -2.65
N ARG A 754 11.53 31.60 -2.25
CA ARG A 754 11.91 32.52 -1.16
C ARG A 754 10.70 32.87 -0.31
N VAL A 755 10.96 33.32 0.91
CA VAL A 755 9.92 33.73 1.85
C VAL A 755 10.13 35.19 2.24
N ILE A 756 9.10 36.00 2.00
CA ILE A 756 9.05 37.42 2.34
C ILE A 756 8.14 37.55 3.56
N PHE A 757 8.74 37.81 4.71
CA PHE A 757 8.01 38.19 5.90
C PHE A 757 7.61 39.65 5.75
N GLY A 758 6.34 39.88 5.42
CA GLY A 758 5.80 41.21 5.16
C GLY A 758 5.84 42.11 6.39
N GLY A 759 5.78 43.41 6.13
CA GLY A 759 5.91 44.44 7.17
C GLY A 759 4.78 44.48 8.19
N GLY A 760 4.80 45.53 9.01
CA GLY A 760 3.85 45.69 10.10
C GLY A 760 4.30 45.00 11.40
N GLY A 761 3.41 45.01 12.40
CA GLY A 761 3.70 44.56 13.78
C GLY A 761 3.46 43.06 14.00
N LEU A 762 4.04 42.18 13.18
CA LEU A 762 3.77 40.74 13.24
C LEU A 762 4.39 40.05 14.47
N ILE A 763 5.54 40.54 14.94
CA ILE A 763 6.35 39.93 16.00
C ILE A 763 6.24 40.79 17.28
N GLN A 764 5.10 40.70 17.96
CA GLN A 764 4.83 41.43 19.21
C GLN A 764 3.85 40.63 20.11
N ASP A 765 3.97 40.76 21.43
CA ASP A 765 3.08 40.08 22.37
C ASP A 765 2.07 40.98 23.10
N SER A 766 1.97 42.25 22.69
CA SER A 766 0.97 43.21 23.17
C SER A 766 -0.45 42.94 22.67
N THR A 767 -0.59 42.46 21.41
CA THR A 767 -1.89 42.19 20.80
C THR A 767 -2.31 40.73 20.92
N SER A 768 -1.39 39.78 20.72
CA SER A 768 -1.66 38.35 20.90
C SER A 768 -0.36 37.53 20.92
N THR A 769 -0.10 36.83 22.03
CA THR A 769 1.01 35.87 22.15
C THR A 769 0.91 34.70 21.17
N ILE A 770 -0.32 34.26 20.85
CA ILE A 770 -0.59 33.18 19.90
C ILE A 770 -0.24 33.63 18.47
N SER A 771 -0.54 34.88 18.11
CA SER A 771 -0.21 35.44 16.80
C SER A 771 1.31 35.52 16.60
N ALA A 772 2.05 36.02 17.59
CA ALA A 772 3.52 36.06 17.52
C ALA A 772 4.12 34.65 17.39
N PHE A 773 3.60 33.67 18.15
CA PHE A 773 4.04 32.28 18.04
C PHE A 773 3.80 31.71 16.63
N TYR A 774 2.61 31.95 16.05
CA TYR A 774 2.28 31.49 14.69
C TYR A 774 3.29 32.01 13.65
N TYR A 775 3.54 33.32 13.63
CA TYR A 775 4.45 33.92 12.66
C TYR A 775 5.89 33.45 12.87
N LEU A 776 6.37 33.40 14.11
CA LEU A 776 7.71 32.87 14.39
C LEU A 776 7.82 31.39 13.98
N ALA A 777 6.79 30.56 14.22
CA ALA A 777 6.79 29.16 13.80
C ALA A 777 6.84 29.00 12.27
N VAL A 778 6.08 29.80 11.52
CA VAL A 778 6.13 29.84 10.05
C VAL A 778 7.53 30.23 9.57
N GLY A 779 8.09 31.32 10.11
CA GLY A 779 9.42 31.80 9.76
C GLY A 779 10.53 30.80 10.06
N ILE A 780 10.50 30.18 11.25
CA ILE A 780 11.45 29.13 11.64
C ILE A 780 11.35 27.92 10.71
N LEU A 781 10.12 27.51 10.34
CA LEU A 781 9.94 26.40 9.41
C LEU A 781 10.51 26.72 8.01
N SER A 782 10.37 27.96 7.53
CA SER A 782 11.02 28.43 6.30
C SER A 782 12.54 28.32 6.35
N ILE A 783 13.15 28.72 7.48
CA ILE A 783 14.59 28.60 7.71
C ILE A 783 15.04 27.13 7.75
N LEU A 784 14.34 26.28 8.51
CA LEU A 784 14.67 24.86 8.63
C LEU A 784 14.53 24.08 7.31
N THR A 785 13.68 24.56 6.40
CA THR A 785 13.51 24.01 5.05
C THR A 785 14.49 24.60 4.02
N GLY A 786 15.44 25.43 4.46
CA GLY A 786 16.51 26.00 3.64
C GLY A 786 16.06 27.14 2.73
N LYS A 787 14.91 27.76 3.01
CA LYS A 787 14.38 28.86 2.19
C LYS A 787 15.02 30.19 2.61
N PRO A 788 15.56 30.99 1.67
CA PRO A 788 16.03 32.34 1.99
C PRO A 788 14.84 33.18 2.47
N LEU A 789 15.04 33.85 3.59
CA LEU A 789 14.00 34.61 4.27
C LEU A 789 14.37 36.10 4.36
N LEU A 790 13.52 36.96 3.82
CA LEU A 790 13.58 38.42 3.96
C LEU A 790 12.59 38.84 5.04
N VAL A 791 13.07 39.51 6.09
CA VAL A 791 12.21 40.27 7.01
C VAL A 791 12.06 41.67 6.45
N PHE A 792 10.86 42.04 6.01
CA PHE A 792 10.60 43.22 5.20
C PHE A 792 9.90 44.33 6.01
N ALA A 793 10.66 45.34 6.47
CA ALA A 793 10.18 46.51 7.19
C ALA A 793 9.23 46.17 8.37
N ASN A 794 9.57 45.14 9.14
CA ASN A 794 8.77 44.73 10.29
C ASN A 794 8.94 45.69 11.46
N GLY A 795 7.82 45.93 12.18
CA GLY A 795 7.85 46.43 13.55
C GLY A 795 8.01 45.25 14.51
N VAL A 796 8.97 45.33 15.42
CA VAL A 796 9.29 44.25 16.36
C VAL A 796 9.10 44.75 17.79
N GLY A 797 8.27 44.04 18.56
CA GLY A 797 8.09 44.29 19.97
C GLY A 797 6.80 45.03 20.36
N PRO A 798 6.50 45.11 21.67
CA PRO A 798 7.25 44.49 22.76
C PRO A 798 7.19 42.95 22.73
N LEU A 799 8.24 42.29 23.24
CA LEU A 799 8.30 40.85 23.47
C LEU A 799 8.62 40.63 24.96
N LYS A 800 7.59 40.42 25.79
CA LYS A 800 7.68 40.13 27.23
C LYS A 800 7.93 38.64 27.51
N SER A 801 7.39 37.74 26.68
CA SER A 801 7.53 36.28 26.87
C SER A 801 8.95 35.76 26.59
N PRO A 802 9.61 35.04 27.53
CA PRO A 802 10.95 34.48 27.32
C PRO A 802 11.04 33.52 26.13
N ARG A 803 10.03 32.65 25.95
CA ARG A 803 10.01 31.69 24.84
C ARG A 803 9.92 32.37 23.48
N LEU A 804 9.15 33.45 23.38
CA LEU A 804 9.05 34.22 22.12
C LEU A 804 10.34 34.96 21.83
N ARG A 805 11.08 35.42 22.87
CA ARG A 805 12.41 36.01 22.68
C ARG A 805 13.42 34.98 22.15
N GLU A 806 13.41 33.76 22.66
CA GLU A 806 14.28 32.68 22.15
C GLU A 806 13.97 32.34 20.69
N MET A 807 12.69 32.17 20.36
CA MET A 807 12.25 31.93 18.98
C MET A 807 12.60 33.10 18.05
N ALA A 808 12.39 34.35 18.49
CA ALA A 808 12.73 35.54 17.73
C ALA A 808 14.25 35.66 17.53
N SER A 809 15.05 35.40 18.57
CA SER A 809 16.52 35.38 18.49
C SER A 809 16.99 34.37 17.43
N PHE A 810 16.47 33.14 17.46
CA PHE A 810 16.78 32.15 16.42
C PHE A 810 16.34 32.62 15.03
N PHE A 811 15.11 33.13 14.90
CA PHE A 811 14.54 33.62 13.63
C PHE A 811 15.40 34.73 13.01
N PHE A 812 15.72 35.80 13.76
CA PHE A 812 16.52 36.92 13.26
C PHE A 812 17.98 36.52 13.01
N SER A 813 18.56 35.59 13.80
CA SER A 813 19.95 35.14 13.60
C SER A 813 20.16 34.33 12.31
N ARG A 814 19.08 33.83 11.70
CA ARG A 814 19.14 32.96 10.51
C ARG A 814 18.42 33.54 9.29
N ALA A 815 17.75 34.68 9.43
CA ALA A 815 17.14 35.38 8.31
C ALA A 815 18.23 35.85 7.33
N ALA A 816 17.96 35.78 6.03
CA ALA A 816 18.94 36.13 5.00
C ALA A 816 19.13 37.65 4.89
N VAL A 817 18.04 38.41 5.05
CA VAL A 817 18.05 39.87 5.08
C VAL A 817 17.06 40.32 6.15
N VAL A 818 17.50 41.22 7.04
CA VAL A 818 16.65 41.78 8.11
C VAL A 818 16.49 43.28 7.90
N THR A 819 15.26 43.71 7.68
CA THR A 819 14.89 45.12 7.66
C THR A 819 13.78 45.41 8.66
N VAL A 820 13.94 46.50 9.40
CA VAL A 820 12.99 46.96 10.42
C VAL A 820 12.57 48.40 10.12
N ARG A 821 11.36 48.77 10.50
CA ARG A 821 10.79 50.08 10.13
C ARG A 821 11.16 51.24 11.07
N ASP A 822 11.65 50.93 12.26
CA ASP A 822 11.89 51.91 13.32
C ASP A 822 13.10 51.54 14.19
N ILE A 823 13.66 52.54 14.86
CA ILE A 823 14.90 52.44 15.65
C ILE A 823 14.70 51.56 16.88
N GLU A 824 13.55 51.60 17.55
CA GLU A 824 13.26 50.78 18.72
C GLU A 824 13.21 49.29 18.36
N SER A 825 12.59 48.95 17.21
CA SER A 825 12.63 47.60 16.66
C SER A 825 14.07 47.16 16.37
N ALA A 826 14.92 48.06 15.85
CA ALA A 826 16.34 47.78 15.63
C ALA A 826 17.10 47.50 16.94
N GLU A 827 16.88 48.31 17.97
CA GLU A 827 17.51 48.14 19.29
C GLU A 827 17.08 46.83 19.96
N LEU A 828 15.77 46.48 19.87
CA LEU A 828 15.26 45.22 20.40
C LEU A 828 15.88 44.02 19.67
N VAL A 829 15.94 44.05 18.34
CA VAL A 829 16.53 42.96 17.55
C VAL A 829 18.04 42.83 17.82
N LYS A 830 18.78 43.94 17.94
CA LYS A 830 20.21 43.95 18.34
C LYS A 830 20.43 43.41 19.76
N THR A 831 19.47 43.62 20.66
CA THR A 831 19.50 43.06 22.01
C THR A 831 19.27 41.55 22.00
N LEU A 832 18.39 41.05 21.12
CA LEU A 832 18.10 39.62 20.97
C LEU A 832 19.21 38.87 20.22
N VAL A 833 19.87 39.53 19.26
CA VAL A 833 20.95 38.96 18.45
C VAL A 833 22.07 40.00 18.34
N PRO A 834 23.05 39.99 19.27
CA PRO A 834 24.18 40.90 19.22
C PRO A 834 24.96 40.76 17.91
N GLY A 835 25.20 41.88 17.22
CA GLY A 835 25.96 41.92 15.97
C GLY A 835 25.19 41.53 14.70
N VAL A 836 23.86 41.40 14.77
CA VAL A 836 23.02 41.20 13.58
C VAL A 836 23.14 42.36 12.58
N ASP A 837 23.36 42.03 11.31
CA ASP A 837 23.29 43.00 10.22
C ASP A 837 21.82 43.26 9.87
N LEU A 838 21.33 44.45 10.23
CA LEU A 838 19.97 44.88 9.96
C LEU A 838 19.96 46.31 9.43
N LYS A 839 19.01 46.59 8.55
CA LYS A 839 18.79 47.94 8.00
C LYS A 839 17.49 48.53 8.52
N VAL A 840 17.55 49.77 9.02
CA VAL A 840 16.35 50.54 9.34
C VAL A 840 15.87 51.20 8.06
N VAL A 841 14.62 50.94 7.69
CA VAL A 841 13.98 51.43 6.47
C VAL A 841 12.67 52.14 6.82
N CYS A 842 12.10 52.94 5.91
CA CYS A 842 10.76 53.47 6.13
C CYS A 842 9.70 52.37 5.95
N ASP A 843 8.48 52.61 6.44
CA ASP A 843 7.35 51.74 6.14
C ASP A 843 7.13 51.67 4.62
N PRO A 844 6.89 50.48 4.01
CA PRO A 844 6.73 50.34 2.57
C PRO A 844 5.60 51.19 2.00
N CYS A 845 4.57 51.48 2.80
CA CYS A 845 3.45 52.33 2.38
C CYS A 845 3.88 53.77 2.07
N MET A 846 5.05 54.24 2.53
CA MET A 846 5.59 55.56 2.18
C MET A 846 5.85 55.73 0.67
N GLY A 847 5.96 54.62 -0.08
CA GLY A 847 6.07 54.64 -1.54
C GLY A 847 4.74 54.87 -2.26
N LEU A 848 3.60 54.89 -1.55
CA LEU A 848 2.30 55.24 -2.12
C LEU A 848 2.27 56.76 -2.38
N ILE A 849 2.04 57.18 -3.62
CA ILE A 849 2.00 58.60 -3.99
C ILE A 849 0.54 58.97 -4.28
N PRO A 850 0.00 60.04 -3.67
CA PRO A 850 -1.35 60.52 -3.99
C PRO A 850 -1.46 60.93 -5.46
N SER A 851 -2.61 60.66 -6.09
CA SER A 851 -2.87 61.12 -7.46
C SER A 851 -2.93 62.66 -7.49
N LYS A 852 -2.12 63.30 -8.34
CA LYS A 852 -2.05 64.77 -8.45
C LYS A 852 -3.35 65.40 -8.99
N ASP A 853 -4.20 64.61 -9.65
CA ASP A 853 -5.33 65.10 -10.45
C ASP A 853 -6.65 65.26 -9.68
N ARG A 854 -6.71 64.92 -8.38
CA ARG A 854 -7.96 64.91 -7.60
C ARG A 854 -7.99 65.74 -6.32
N VAL A 855 -6.89 66.41 -5.95
CA VAL A 855 -6.90 67.31 -4.79
C VAL A 855 -7.63 68.60 -5.17
N GLN A 856 -8.93 68.66 -4.87
CA GLN A 856 -9.70 69.89 -5.04
C GLN A 856 -9.05 70.99 -4.20
N SER A 857 -8.87 72.17 -4.79
CA SER A 857 -8.40 73.34 -4.05
C SER A 857 -9.39 73.60 -2.90
N PRO A 858 -8.92 73.82 -1.66
CA PRO A 858 -9.82 73.94 -0.52
C PRO A 858 -10.81 75.10 -0.74
N GLU A 859 -12.12 74.79 -0.70
CA GLU A 859 -13.16 75.83 -0.73
C GLU A 859 -12.99 76.75 0.48
N ARG A 860 -12.95 78.06 0.23
CA ARG A 860 -12.75 79.07 1.29
C ARG A 860 -13.92 79.01 2.28
N GLY A 861 -13.61 78.84 3.57
CA GLY A 861 -14.58 78.89 4.67
C GLY A 861 -15.04 77.53 5.21
N ILE A 862 -14.62 76.41 4.62
CA ILE A 862 -14.95 75.07 5.15
C ILE A 862 -13.70 74.42 5.75
N LEU A 863 -13.76 74.04 7.03
CA LEU A 863 -12.72 73.27 7.71
C LEU A 863 -13.04 71.77 7.63
N ARG A 864 -12.18 70.99 6.95
CA ARG A 864 -12.36 69.54 6.75
C ARG A 864 -11.46 68.73 7.68
N ILE A 865 -12.05 67.87 8.50
CA ILE A 865 -11.34 67.07 9.50
C ILE A 865 -11.68 65.60 9.29
N ALA A 866 -10.66 64.77 9.03
CA ALA A 866 -10.84 63.32 9.13
C ALA A 866 -10.50 62.80 10.53
N VAL A 867 -11.31 61.88 11.02
CA VAL A 867 -11.06 61.18 12.29
C VAL A 867 -10.94 59.69 11.98
N ILE A 868 -9.83 59.07 12.38
CA ILE A 868 -9.54 57.66 12.13
C ILE A 868 -9.43 56.95 13.50
N PRO A 869 -10.57 56.68 14.15
CA PRO A 869 -10.60 56.19 15.52
C PRO A 869 -10.26 54.69 15.60
N ARG A 870 -9.93 54.25 16.81
CA ARG A 870 -9.80 52.84 17.19
C ARG A 870 -10.14 52.72 18.66
N GLU A 871 -10.96 51.74 19.00
CA GLU A 871 -11.24 51.44 20.40
C GLU A 871 -10.00 50.87 21.10
N TRP A 872 -9.67 51.44 22.26
CA TRP A 872 -8.55 51.01 23.10
C TRP A 872 -8.81 51.41 24.55
N PRO A 873 -8.21 50.75 25.57
CA PRO A 873 -8.33 51.20 26.95
C PRO A 873 -8.07 52.71 27.12
N GLY A 874 -9.11 53.46 27.51
CA GLY A 874 -9.08 54.92 27.66
C GLY A 874 -9.34 55.74 26.39
N ILE A 875 -9.75 55.10 25.28
CA ILE A 875 -10.14 55.73 24.00
C ILE A 875 -11.46 55.12 23.54
N ASP A 876 -12.52 55.92 23.55
CA ASP A 876 -13.88 55.54 23.16
C ASP A 876 -14.54 56.60 22.26
N GLY A 877 -15.64 56.23 21.58
CA GLY A 877 -16.39 57.13 20.70
C GLY A 877 -16.91 58.39 21.44
N PRO A 878 -17.58 58.25 22.60
CA PRO A 878 -18.10 59.39 23.36
C PRO A 878 -17.03 60.39 23.82
N GLY A 879 -15.88 59.92 24.30
CA GLY A 879 -14.82 60.83 24.72
C GLY A 879 -14.17 61.57 23.55
N LEU A 880 -14.03 60.91 22.38
CA LEU A 880 -13.58 61.57 21.15
C LEU A 880 -14.60 62.62 20.69
N ALA A 881 -15.90 62.31 20.76
CA ALA A 881 -16.97 63.24 20.44
C ALA A 881 -16.97 64.47 21.36
N MET A 882 -16.74 64.28 22.66
CA MET A 882 -16.60 65.38 23.62
C MET A 882 -15.42 66.29 23.29
N GLY A 883 -14.28 65.73 22.88
CA GLY A 883 -13.12 66.51 22.46
C GLY A 883 -13.36 67.32 21.20
N LEU A 884 -13.95 66.70 20.18
CA LEU A 884 -14.29 67.37 18.93
C LEU A 884 -15.37 68.44 19.13
N SER A 885 -16.38 68.18 19.96
CA SER A 885 -17.43 69.16 20.30
C SER A 885 -16.82 70.40 20.98
N ARG A 886 -15.97 70.23 22.00
CA ARG A 886 -15.28 71.37 22.67
C ARG A 886 -14.41 72.16 21.72
N PHE A 887 -13.69 71.46 20.85
CA PHE A 887 -12.88 72.07 19.81
C PHE A 887 -13.73 72.91 18.84
N ILE A 888 -14.87 72.38 18.39
CA ILE A 888 -15.82 73.10 17.52
C ILE A 888 -16.38 74.33 18.24
N GLU A 889 -16.83 74.20 19.50
CA GLU A 889 -17.31 75.33 20.31
C GLU A 889 -16.27 76.45 20.42
N GLN A 890 -15.00 76.08 20.66
CA GLN A 890 -13.91 77.03 20.78
C GLN A 890 -13.62 77.74 19.46
N ILE A 891 -13.54 77.02 18.33
CA ILE A 891 -13.38 77.66 17.02
C ILE A 891 -14.53 78.59 16.70
N VAL A 892 -15.78 78.14 16.89
CA VAL A 892 -16.98 78.94 16.62
C VAL A 892 -17.01 80.21 17.49
N SER A 893 -16.62 80.09 18.77
CA SER A 893 -16.56 81.23 19.71
C SER A 893 -15.46 82.24 19.36
N VAL A 894 -14.32 81.78 18.83
CA VAL A 894 -13.17 82.62 18.43
C VAL A 894 -13.40 83.26 17.04
N THR A 895 -14.21 82.67 16.18
CA THR A 895 -14.60 83.22 14.86
C THR A 895 -15.82 84.16 14.91
N GLY A 896 -16.30 84.55 16.09
CA GLY A 896 -17.35 85.56 16.25
C GLY A 896 -16.96 86.91 15.62
N PRO A 897 -17.93 87.77 15.28
CA PRO A 897 -17.70 89.00 14.51
C PRO A 897 -16.96 90.04 15.35
N GLY A 898 -15.64 89.92 15.43
CA GLY A 898 -14.76 90.90 16.05
C GLY A 898 -13.66 90.30 16.91
N GLU A 899 -12.69 89.63 16.30
CA GLU A 899 -11.26 89.86 16.59
C GLU A 899 -10.37 89.13 15.57
N ASN A 900 -9.29 89.79 15.18
CA ASN A 900 -8.49 89.48 13.99
C ASN A 900 -7.62 88.22 14.17
N PHE A 901 -8.01 87.09 13.58
CA PHE A 901 -7.03 86.14 13.05
C PHE A 901 -6.46 86.70 11.75
N GLY A 902 -5.15 86.95 11.73
CA GLY A 902 -4.46 87.50 10.57
C GLY A 902 -4.75 86.72 9.29
N GLN A 903 -5.33 87.42 8.30
CA GLN A 903 -5.38 87.09 6.87
C GLN A 903 -5.39 85.59 6.49
N SER A 904 -6.48 84.87 6.77
CA SER A 904 -7.21 84.04 5.77
C SER A 904 -8.43 83.34 6.39
N SER A 905 -9.61 83.65 5.83
CA SER A 905 -10.89 82.93 5.90
C SER A 905 -11.52 82.69 7.30
N SER A 906 -12.59 83.41 7.59
CA SER A 906 -13.58 83.04 8.60
C SER A 906 -14.18 81.67 8.27
N ILE A 907 -14.08 80.72 9.21
CA ILE A 907 -14.62 79.36 9.05
C ILE A 907 -16.15 79.44 9.19
N SER A 908 -16.86 79.14 8.12
CA SER A 908 -18.33 79.12 8.05
C SER A 908 -18.93 77.72 8.27
N GLU A 909 -18.17 76.65 8.05
CA GLU A 909 -18.65 75.27 8.16
C GLU A 909 -17.53 74.30 8.55
N VAL A 910 -17.85 73.26 9.32
CA VAL A 910 -16.92 72.17 9.67
C VAL A 910 -17.44 70.85 9.10
N HIS A 911 -16.63 70.18 8.28
CA HIS A 911 -16.94 68.86 7.74
C HIS A 911 -16.08 67.82 8.46
N LEU A 912 -16.73 66.91 9.20
CA LEU A 912 -16.06 65.84 9.93
C LEU A 912 -16.33 64.49 9.27
N THR A 913 -15.27 63.83 8.84
CA THR A 913 -15.34 62.50 8.22
C THR A 913 -14.71 61.45 9.13
N ALA A 914 -15.54 60.63 9.76
CA ALA A 914 -15.08 59.47 10.52
C ALA A 914 -14.77 58.30 9.56
N MET A 915 -13.52 57.84 9.53
CA MET A 915 -13.07 56.78 8.64
C MET A 915 -12.67 55.54 9.43
N TYR A 916 -13.24 54.38 9.11
CA TYR A 916 -12.82 53.11 9.68
C TYR A 916 -12.04 52.27 8.66
N PHE A 917 -10.88 51.77 9.07
CA PHE A 917 -9.95 51.00 8.21
C PHE A 917 -10.11 49.48 8.39
N GLN A 918 -11.03 49.08 9.26
CA GLN A 918 -11.37 47.70 9.57
C GLN A 918 -12.79 47.68 10.12
N GLU A 919 -13.60 46.66 9.79
CA GLU A 919 -15.01 46.58 10.21
C GLU A 919 -15.22 46.72 11.72
N VAL A 920 -14.27 46.24 12.54
CA VAL A 920 -14.32 46.37 14.00
C VAL A 920 -14.31 47.81 14.50
N ASP A 921 -13.85 48.77 13.69
CA ASP A 921 -13.84 50.20 14.05
C ASP A 921 -15.14 50.93 13.59
N GLU A 922 -16.07 50.26 12.91
CA GLU A 922 -17.32 50.88 12.45
C GLU A 922 -18.16 51.37 13.63
N THR A 923 -18.21 50.59 14.72
CA THR A 923 -18.98 50.93 15.93
C THR A 923 -18.48 52.23 16.55
N ILE A 924 -17.17 52.38 16.75
CA ILE A 924 -16.60 53.60 17.34
C ILE A 924 -16.80 54.82 16.42
N CYS A 925 -16.72 54.67 15.10
CA CYS A 925 -17.05 55.73 14.15
C CYS A 925 -18.52 56.15 14.22
N SER A 926 -19.42 55.18 14.32
CA SER A 926 -20.86 55.42 14.39
C SER A 926 -21.26 56.08 15.71
N GLU A 927 -20.70 55.63 16.83
CA GLU A 927 -20.90 56.26 18.14
C GLU A 927 -20.34 57.68 18.18
N LEU A 928 -19.13 57.89 17.67
CA LEU A 928 -18.52 59.21 17.54
C LEU A 928 -19.45 60.20 16.83
N VAL A 929 -19.97 59.83 15.66
CA VAL A 929 -20.88 60.68 14.89
C VAL A 929 -22.23 60.86 15.60
N ARG A 930 -22.79 59.79 16.18
CA ARG A 930 -24.08 59.84 16.89
C ARG A 930 -24.04 60.79 18.09
N GLU A 931 -22.96 60.76 18.88
CA GLU A 931 -22.81 61.66 20.04
C GLU A 931 -22.48 63.09 19.60
N LEU A 932 -21.73 63.26 18.50
CA LEU A 932 -21.34 64.58 18.00
C LEU A 932 -22.51 65.36 17.36
N CYS A 933 -23.42 64.67 16.65
CA CYS A 933 -24.57 65.26 15.96
C CYS A 933 -25.44 66.19 16.84
N PRO A 934 -25.93 65.78 18.03
CA PRO A 934 -26.76 66.64 18.88
C PRO A 934 -25.98 67.76 19.56
N MET A 935 -24.65 67.62 19.72
CA MET A 935 -23.78 68.62 20.34
C MET A 935 -23.28 69.68 19.35
N SER A 936 -23.50 69.47 18.06
CA SER A 936 -22.98 70.31 16.98
C SER A 936 -24.12 71.07 16.31
N GLY A 937 -24.06 72.40 16.28
CA GLY A 937 -25.07 73.24 15.62
C GLY A 937 -25.18 73.00 14.10
N PRO A 938 -26.03 73.76 13.37
CA PRO A 938 -26.28 73.60 11.92
C PRO A 938 -25.06 73.83 11.01
N LEU A 939 -23.90 74.17 11.57
CA LEU A 939 -22.65 74.49 10.89
C LEU A 939 -21.69 73.28 10.79
N VAL A 940 -22.08 72.09 11.28
CA VAL A 940 -21.25 70.89 11.26
C VAL A 940 -21.91 69.79 10.43
N ARG A 941 -21.17 69.26 9.45
CA ARG A 941 -21.58 68.06 8.68
C ARG A 941 -20.71 66.89 9.09
N THR A 942 -21.34 65.77 9.41
CA THR A 942 -20.65 64.54 9.78
C THR A 942 -20.91 63.44 8.75
N SER A 943 -19.89 62.69 8.38
CA SER A 943 -20.02 61.48 7.56
C SER A 943 -19.20 60.33 8.15
N VAL A 944 -19.66 59.11 7.91
CA VAL A 944 -18.90 57.89 8.18
C VAL A 944 -18.54 57.25 6.84
N ILE A 945 -17.27 56.96 6.62
CA ILE A 945 -16.78 56.40 5.35
C ILE A 945 -15.90 55.17 5.63
N HIS A 946 -16.09 54.13 4.81
CA HIS A 946 -15.21 52.98 4.75
C HIS A 946 -14.46 52.96 3.41
N PRO A 947 -13.20 53.40 3.36
CA PRO A 947 -12.40 53.24 2.17
C PRO A 947 -12.13 51.75 1.91
N THR A 948 -12.42 51.31 0.69
CA THR A 948 -12.25 49.92 0.24
C THR A 948 -10.81 49.62 -0.20
N THR A 949 -10.05 50.64 -0.59
CA THR A 949 -8.65 50.52 -1.04
C THR A 949 -7.75 51.54 -0.36
N SER A 950 -6.45 51.24 -0.27
CA SER A 950 -5.46 52.15 0.33
C SER A 950 -5.38 53.47 -0.44
N THR A 951 -5.47 53.39 -1.78
CA THR A 951 -5.51 54.54 -2.68
C THR A 951 -6.73 55.43 -2.40
N GLU A 952 -7.93 54.85 -2.24
CA GLU A 952 -9.14 55.60 -1.88
C GLU A 952 -8.98 56.31 -0.52
N ALA A 953 -8.42 55.64 0.49
CA ALA A 953 -8.16 56.26 1.79
C ALA A 953 -7.20 57.45 1.69
N ILE A 954 -6.11 57.28 0.93
CA ILE A 954 -5.11 58.35 0.69
C ILE A 954 -5.75 59.53 -0.05
N GLU A 955 -6.59 59.29 -1.05
CA GLU A 955 -7.32 60.33 -1.79
C GLU A 955 -8.29 61.10 -0.89
N ILE A 956 -9.07 60.41 -0.05
CA ILE A 956 -9.99 61.06 0.89
C ILE A 956 -9.21 61.90 1.91
N ILE A 957 -8.11 61.36 2.45
CA ILE A 957 -7.25 62.06 3.41
C ILE A 957 -6.60 63.30 2.77
N ALA A 958 -6.13 63.20 1.52
CA ALA A 958 -5.52 64.32 0.81
C ALA A 958 -6.46 65.51 0.62
N GLY A 959 -7.78 65.30 0.67
CA GLY A 959 -8.80 66.35 0.63
C GLY A 959 -9.10 67.03 1.98
N GLN A 960 -8.44 66.63 3.07
CA GLN A 960 -8.70 67.16 4.42
C GLN A 960 -7.72 68.28 4.80
N ASP A 961 -8.14 69.16 5.71
CA ASP A 961 -7.27 70.21 6.24
C ASP A 961 -6.38 69.68 7.37
N CYS A 962 -6.93 68.82 8.23
CA CYS A 962 -6.20 68.08 9.26
C CYS A 962 -6.83 66.70 9.56
N VAL A 963 -6.07 65.83 10.24
CA VAL A 963 -6.50 64.48 10.61
C VAL A 963 -6.27 64.19 12.08
N LEU A 964 -7.25 63.62 12.78
CA LEU A 964 -7.08 63.00 14.09
C LEU A 964 -6.98 61.48 13.92
N ALA A 965 -5.78 60.92 14.07
CA ALA A 965 -5.52 59.50 13.85
C ALA A 965 -5.20 58.76 15.15
N VAL A 966 -6.00 57.73 15.45
CA VAL A 966 -5.62 56.72 16.45
C VAL A 966 -4.88 55.57 15.75
N ARG A 967 -5.34 55.13 14.56
CA ARG A 967 -4.68 54.07 13.77
C ARG A 967 -3.34 54.54 13.17
N PHE A 968 -2.30 53.69 13.26
CA PHE A 968 -0.96 53.96 12.71
C PHE A 968 -0.98 54.30 11.21
N HIS A 969 -1.65 53.49 10.39
CA HIS A 969 -1.74 53.75 8.94
C HIS A 969 -2.58 54.99 8.62
N GLY A 970 -3.48 55.41 9.51
CA GLY A 970 -4.20 56.68 9.36
C GLY A 970 -3.27 57.88 9.48
N ALA A 971 -2.38 57.86 10.49
CA ALA A 971 -1.34 58.87 10.65
C ALA A 971 -0.34 58.82 9.48
N LEU A 972 0.04 57.61 9.04
CA LEU A 972 0.97 57.41 7.93
C LEU A 972 0.43 57.96 6.60
N PHE A 973 -0.82 57.64 6.24
CA PHE A 973 -1.47 58.16 5.04
C PHE A 973 -1.63 59.69 5.09
N SER A 974 -1.85 60.26 6.28
CA SER A 974 -1.87 61.73 6.47
C SER A 974 -0.53 62.36 6.15
N ILE A 975 0.57 61.75 6.63
CA ILE A 975 1.94 62.19 6.34
C ILE A 975 2.22 62.13 4.84
N ILE A 976 1.92 60.99 4.20
CA ILE A 976 2.12 60.78 2.75
C ILE A 976 1.33 61.81 1.92
N SER A 977 0.11 62.11 2.34
CA SER A 977 -0.76 63.12 1.71
C SER A 977 -0.39 64.57 2.07
N ARG A 978 0.65 64.80 2.88
CA ARG A 978 1.07 66.13 3.39
C ARG A 978 -0.04 66.84 4.16
N VAL A 979 -0.90 66.10 4.85
CA VAL A 979 -1.97 66.64 5.68
C VAL A 979 -1.54 66.59 7.15
N PRO A 980 -1.54 67.74 7.86
CA PRO A 980 -1.19 67.79 9.28
C PRO A 980 -2.07 66.86 10.11
N CYS A 981 -1.46 66.12 11.02
CA CYS A 981 -2.15 65.09 11.82
C CYS A 981 -1.91 65.29 13.31
N VAL A 982 -2.92 65.03 14.14
CA VAL A 982 -2.81 64.78 15.58
C VAL A 982 -2.95 63.29 15.82
N THR A 983 -2.05 62.69 16.57
CA THR A 983 -2.13 61.28 16.94
C THR A 983 -2.53 61.08 18.40
N ILE A 984 -3.31 60.03 18.66
CA ILE A 984 -3.53 59.52 20.02
C ILE A 984 -2.73 58.22 20.18
N ASN A 985 -1.72 58.27 21.03
CA ASN A 985 -0.73 57.23 21.16
C ASN A 985 -1.21 56.15 22.12
N TYR A 986 -1.69 55.05 21.55
CA TYR A 986 -2.09 53.85 22.30
C TYR A 986 -1.02 52.74 22.29
N ASP A 987 -0.04 52.86 21.39
CA ASP A 987 1.00 51.88 21.10
C ASP A 987 2.30 52.65 20.74
N PRO A 988 3.48 52.20 21.20
CA PRO A 988 4.76 52.87 20.93
C PRO A 988 4.98 53.25 19.45
N LYS A 989 4.48 52.42 18.52
CA LYS A 989 4.63 52.67 17.08
C LYS A 989 3.99 53.98 16.61
N VAL A 990 2.87 54.39 17.20
CA VAL A 990 2.16 55.63 16.83
C VAL A 990 2.90 56.84 17.39
N ALA A 991 3.39 56.74 18.64
CA ALA A 991 4.19 57.77 19.27
C ALA A 991 5.48 58.05 18.49
N ASN A 992 6.16 57.01 18.01
CA ASN A 992 7.39 57.15 17.24
C ASN A 992 7.17 57.81 15.89
N LEU A 993 6.10 57.44 15.20
CA LEU A 993 5.70 58.10 13.96
C LEU A 993 5.43 59.60 14.19
N ALA A 994 4.72 59.93 15.27
CA ALA A 994 4.41 61.31 15.63
C ALA A 994 5.67 62.13 15.97
N ARG A 995 6.57 61.60 16.81
CA ARG A 995 7.85 62.27 17.14
C ARG A 995 8.70 62.50 15.89
N THR A 996 8.71 61.55 14.96
CA THR A 996 9.54 61.61 13.75
C THR A 996 9.02 62.64 12.73
N PHE A 997 7.70 62.69 12.49
CA PHE A 997 7.13 63.49 11.39
C PHE A 997 6.38 64.73 11.84
N LEU A 998 5.81 64.73 13.04
CA LEU A 998 4.89 65.78 13.52
C LEU A 998 5.55 66.73 14.52
N ALA A 999 6.77 66.44 14.98
CA ALA A 999 7.53 67.19 16.00
C ALA A 999 6.76 67.45 17.31
N ARG A 1000 5.64 66.74 17.50
CA ARG A 1000 4.83 66.69 18.71
C ARG A 1000 4.78 65.23 19.16
N PRO A 1001 4.87 64.96 20.47
CA PRO A 1001 4.91 63.60 20.95
C PRO A 1001 3.61 62.84 20.67
N GLY A 1002 2.49 63.51 20.35
CA GLY A 1002 1.15 62.93 20.28
C GLY A 1002 0.51 62.85 21.67
N LEU A 1003 -0.79 62.60 21.73
CA LEU A 1003 -1.51 62.51 23.00
C LEU A 1003 -1.23 61.17 23.69
N GLU A 1004 -0.66 61.21 24.90
CA GLU A 1004 -0.33 60.01 25.69
C GLU A 1004 -1.43 59.65 26.70
N GLY A 1005 -2.02 58.45 26.55
CA GLY A 1005 -3.05 57.92 27.45
C GLY A 1005 -2.53 57.04 28.60
N PRO A 1006 -3.43 56.46 29.42
CA PRO A 1006 -4.88 56.43 29.25
C PRO A 1006 -5.56 57.70 29.77
N PHE A 1007 -6.57 58.18 29.04
CA PHE A 1007 -7.38 59.33 29.41
C PHE A 1007 -8.72 58.86 30.01
N GLY A 1008 -9.24 59.56 31.01
CA GLY A 1008 -10.69 59.55 31.29
C GLY A 1008 -11.44 60.41 30.25
N GLN A 1009 -12.73 60.18 30.03
CA GLN A 1009 -13.52 60.87 28.98
C GLN A 1009 -13.35 62.39 29.00
N SER A 1010 -13.45 63.04 30.16
CA SER A 1010 -13.33 64.50 30.28
C SER A 1010 -11.90 65.03 30.05
N SER A 1011 -10.88 64.27 30.47
CA SER A 1011 -9.46 64.61 30.24
C SER A 1011 -9.05 64.39 28.78
N MET A 1012 -9.60 63.37 28.11
CA MET A 1012 -9.38 63.12 26.69
C MET A 1012 -9.96 64.28 25.87
N GLY A 1013 -11.18 64.71 26.20
CA GLY A 1013 -11.83 65.80 25.49
C GLY A 1013 -11.04 67.11 25.55
N LEU A 1014 -10.47 67.48 26.71
CA LEU A 1014 -9.60 68.65 26.84
C LEU A 1014 -8.31 68.53 26.02
N ALA A 1015 -7.67 67.36 26.07
CA ALA A 1015 -6.39 67.13 25.40
C ALA A 1015 -6.53 67.12 23.86
N VAL A 1016 -7.55 66.44 23.34
CA VAL A 1016 -7.87 66.41 21.90
C VAL A 1016 -8.20 67.81 21.40
N ALA A 1017 -9.02 68.57 22.12
CA ALA A 1017 -9.38 69.92 21.72
C ALA A 1017 -8.17 70.87 21.69
N GLY A 1018 -7.32 70.83 22.73
CA GLY A 1018 -6.12 71.66 22.81
C GLY A 1018 -5.13 71.39 21.69
N GLU A 1019 -4.86 70.12 21.37
CA GLU A 1019 -3.93 69.76 20.28
C GLU A 1019 -4.47 70.12 18.90
N LEU A 1020 -5.78 69.93 18.64
CA LEU A 1020 -6.39 70.32 17.37
C LEU A 1020 -6.37 71.84 17.17
N LEU A 1021 -6.63 72.63 18.22
CA LEU A 1021 -6.48 74.10 18.18
C LEU A 1021 -5.03 74.51 17.90
N ALA A 1022 -4.07 73.89 18.58
CA ALA A 1022 -2.66 74.13 18.37
C ALA A 1022 -2.19 73.70 16.97
N LEU A 1023 -2.81 72.67 16.36
CA LEU A 1023 -2.50 72.24 15.00
C LEU A 1023 -3.05 73.24 13.97
N ILE A 1024 -4.28 73.73 14.17
CA ILE A 1024 -4.93 74.64 13.22
C ILE A 1024 -4.26 76.01 13.18
N SER A 1025 -3.77 76.49 14.33
CA SER A 1025 -2.98 77.73 14.39
C SER A 1025 -1.64 77.64 13.65
N ASP A 1026 -1.14 76.45 13.30
CA ASP A 1026 0.11 76.23 12.56
C ASP A 1026 -0.02 75.15 11.47
N LEU A 1027 -1.06 75.21 10.64
CA LEU A 1027 -1.23 74.25 9.53
C LEU A 1027 -0.10 74.37 8.50
N HIS A 1028 0.29 75.59 8.14
CA HIS A 1028 1.30 75.82 7.11
C HIS A 1028 2.70 75.35 7.57
N GLY A 1029 3.11 75.70 8.79
CA GLY A 1029 4.38 75.21 9.34
C GLY A 1029 4.38 73.70 9.55
N SER A 1030 3.25 73.11 9.95
CA SER A 1030 3.12 71.65 10.05
C SER A 1030 3.27 70.95 8.71
N ARG A 1031 2.67 71.49 7.63
CA ARG A 1031 2.84 70.96 6.26
C ARG A 1031 4.28 71.04 5.78
N GLN A 1032 4.94 72.19 5.96
CA GLN A 1032 6.36 72.37 5.58
C GLN A 1032 7.29 71.41 6.33
N ARG A 1033 7.04 71.16 7.63
CA ARG A 1033 7.82 70.19 8.43
C ARG A 1033 7.68 68.79 7.88
N ILE A 1034 6.45 68.32 7.65
CA ILE A 1034 6.18 67.00 7.05
C ILE A 1034 6.92 66.85 5.72
N GLU A 1035 6.85 67.87 4.85
CA GLU A 1035 7.53 67.85 3.55
C GLU A 1035 9.06 67.84 3.67
N SER A 1036 9.63 68.61 4.60
CA SER A 1036 11.07 68.61 4.87
C SER A 1036 11.58 67.24 5.35
N THR A 1037 10.85 66.60 6.27
CA THR A 1037 11.19 65.28 6.80
C THR A 1037 11.04 64.20 5.73
N LEU A 1038 9.97 64.23 4.93
CA LEU A 1038 9.77 63.28 3.83
C LEU A 1038 10.85 63.41 2.75
N SER A 1039 11.29 64.64 2.44
CA SER A 1039 12.34 64.89 1.44
C SER A 1039 13.73 64.41 1.90
N ALA A 1040 13.95 64.34 3.21
CA ALA A 1040 15.18 63.85 3.82
C ALA A 1040 15.25 62.30 3.92
N MET A 1041 14.13 61.60 3.72
CA MET A 1041 14.07 60.14 3.82
C MET A 1041 14.20 59.46 2.45
N ASP A 1042 14.90 58.32 2.44
CA ASP A 1042 14.95 57.45 1.27
C ASP A 1042 13.74 56.51 1.24
N THR A 1043 12.63 57.00 0.68
CA THR A 1043 11.38 56.25 0.53
C THR A 1043 11.47 55.09 -0.47
N THR A 1044 12.56 55.01 -1.24
CA THR A 1044 12.76 53.97 -2.26
C THR A 1044 13.56 52.77 -1.74
N LEU A 1045 14.23 52.90 -0.60
CA LEU A 1045 15.09 51.86 -0.03
C LEU A 1045 14.36 50.53 0.22
N PRO A 1046 13.13 50.49 0.80
CA PRO A 1046 12.40 49.23 0.95
C PRO A 1046 12.18 48.53 -0.40
N SER A 1047 11.70 49.26 -1.40
CA SER A 1047 11.41 48.71 -2.73
C SER A 1047 12.67 48.17 -3.41
N ARG A 1048 13.81 48.86 -3.28
CA ARG A 1048 15.10 48.40 -3.80
C ARG A 1048 15.55 47.09 -3.14
N ILE A 1049 15.47 47.00 -1.81
CA ILE A 1049 15.83 45.78 -1.06
C ILE A 1049 14.93 44.60 -1.46
N LEU A 1050 13.62 44.82 -1.60
CA LEU A 1050 12.68 43.79 -2.05
C LEU A 1050 13.04 43.30 -3.46
N ARG A 1051 13.27 44.21 -4.41
CA ARG A 1051 13.66 43.86 -5.79
C ARG A 1051 14.99 43.12 -5.83
N ASP A 1052 16.01 43.60 -5.13
CA ASP A 1052 17.33 42.96 -5.09
C ASP A 1052 17.25 41.55 -4.49
N PHE A 1053 16.45 41.36 -3.44
CA PHE A 1053 16.19 40.05 -2.85
C PHE A 1053 15.43 39.12 -3.81
N CYS A 1054 14.49 39.64 -4.59
CA CYS A 1054 13.73 38.90 -5.60
C CYS A 1054 14.51 38.66 -6.91
N LEU A 1055 15.59 39.41 -7.19
CA LEU A 1055 16.41 39.24 -8.40
C LEU A 1055 17.69 38.43 -8.16
N ASN A 1056 18.22 38.40 -6.94
CA ASN A 1056 19.42 37.61 -6.63
C ASN A 1056 19.12 36.11 -6.70
N ASP A 1057 19.66 35.45 -7.72
CA ASP A 1057 19.64 33.99 -7.82
C ASP A 1057 20.36 33.35 -6.64
N SER A 1058 19.80 32.24 -6.17
CA SER A 1058 20.18 31.43 -5.03
C SER A 1058 21.54 30.72 -5.20
N SER A 1059 22.57 31.43 -5.63
CA SER A 1059 23.97 31.06 -5.47
C SER A 1059 24.53 31.84 -4.29
N GLY A 1060 24.94 31.13 -3.23
CA GLY A 1060 25.32 31.66 -1.92
C GLY A 1060 26.61 32.50 -1.89
N GLU A 1061 26.72 33.54 -2.72
CA GLU A 1061 27.70 34.60 -2.55
C GLU A 1061 27.03 35.83 -1.95
N HIS A 1062 27.30 36.07 -0.67
CA HIS A 1062 26.92 37.26 0.10
C HIS A 1062 27.53 38.59 -0.45
N SER A 1063 27.92 38.70 -1.73
CA SER A 1063 28.78 39.81 -2.20
C SER A 1063 28.06 40.96 -2.92
N ALA A 1064 26.75 40.87 -3.19
CA ALA A 1064 26.03 41.91 -3.92
C ALA A 1064 25.37 42.99 -3.04
N ILE A 1065 25.11 42.72 -1.76
CA ILE A 1065 24.43 43.67 -0.86
C ILE A 1065 25.41 44.75 -0.32
N ASP A 1066 26.72 44.55 -0.46
CA ASP A 1066 27.78 45.42 0.06
C ASP A 1066 28.16 46.60 -0.85
N ARG A 1067 27.59 46.75 -2.06
CA ARG A 1067 28.04 47.79 -3.01
C ARG A 1067 27.24 49.08 -3.04
N VAL A 1068 26.25 49.27 -2.17
CA VAL A 1068 25.45 50.50 -2.16
C VAL A 1068 25.24 51.01 -0.74
N ILE A 1069 26.19 51.85 -0.29
CA ILE A 1069 26.06 53.05 0.57
C ILE A 1069 27.38 53.26 1.34
N VAL A 1070 28.23 54.14 0.82
CA VAL A 1070 29.11 54.98 1.64
C VAL A 1070 28.72 56.42 1.32
N ARG A 1071 27.91 57.03 2.19
CA ARG A 1071 28.08 58.41 2.66
C ARG A 1071 27.45 58.49 4.05
N SER A 1072 28.32 58.67 5.04
CA SER A 1072 27.96 58.98 6.43
C SER A 1072 27.18 60.30 6.50
N PRO A 1073 26.22 60.45 7.44
CA PRO A 1073 25.83 61.74 7.96
C PRO A 1073 26.67 62.03 9.21
N GLU A 1074 27.93 62.40 9.02
CA GLU A 1074 28.66 63.18 10.02
C GLU A 1074 28.65 64.62 9.54
N THR A 1075 27.68 65.40 10.03
CA THR A 1075 27.68 66.86 10.27
C THR A 1075 26.25 67.37 10.20
N VAL A 1076 25.54 67.42 11.34
CA VAL A 1076 24.77 68.60 11.78
C VAL A 1076 24.61 68.45 13.30
N ASN A 1077 25.43 69.19 14.06
CA ASN A 1077 25.06 69.71 15.37
C ASN A 1077 24.27 71.01 15.13
#